data_AF-A0A7J7VUC9-F1
#
_entry.id   AF-A0A7J7VUC9-F1
#
_cell.length_a   1.000
_cell.length_b   1.000
_cell.length_c   1.000
_cell.angle_alpha   90.00
_cell.angle_beta   90.00
_cell.angle_gamma   90.00
#
_symmetry.space_group_name_H-M   'P 1'
#
loop_
_entity.id
_entity.type
_entity.pdbx_description
1 polymer ?
#
loop_
_entity_poly.entity_id
_entity_poly.type
_entity_poly.pdbx_seq_one_letter_code
_entity_poly.pdbx_strand_id
1 'polypeptide(L)'
;MATALGKRFPRLHSAVIRTFVLVQHYAAAMMAVRGLPQMKNRTSVETLEIAQSLLSAPQQGPCGHGPMVLLRVPCSPLAAVAYERLARVRARLALEQRFEIVLGGPSARLAVGTHFVKQLKVWQNIEDAEWRPQTYLELEGLPCILIFSGMDPHGESLPRSLRYCDLRLINSCLVRSALEQELGLAAHFVSSEGPPERGPRAEGADSDAEKPSSTDNEEEEPATEGAAAEKRSPVKRERPGSRDSASSGRSSRASGPALGGETSAPPGGPPPGEQTWSPQPCGPSEDTQRLRASQGPASALSRHSPGPAPQPDAAGRHPSQRGVQAAVPSPRRLPAAGASSSPPPGPATDTLVPPPPASRCSLAKAHRQPPVVFLPKLVYDMVTSTDSSGLPKAASLLPAPSVVWASSFRPLLSKTMTSTEQSLYYRQWTAPRPGHMDHGSRAEGCVDGFHPRRLLLSGPPQIGKTGAYLQFLSILSRMLIRLTEVDVYDEEEINLDLREESEWRYHQRSDPWPDLELFRKLPFDYTVHDPKYEDASLICSHRQGARSEGALTRAGHQACNRDRAPPRKPEDLFARRRTARMRLSQYAAHNTYHHCEQCHQYMGFHPRCQLYESSLHAFAFSYSMLGEEIQLHFIIPKSKEHHFVFSQPGGQLESMRLPLVTDKSHESIKSPTFTPTTGRHELGLLNLYHAMDGASHLHVLVVRECEVPVYKKCWPNHIMLVLPGSFNSAGVGAAHFLIKELSYHNLELERSRQEELGIRPQDIWPFIVISDDSCVMWNVVDVDGGGERSREFSWSERNVSLKHIMQHIEAAPNITHYALIGLRKWSSRAGGRAVQEPFSRCHVHDFIVLNVDLTQNVQYNQNRFLCDDVDFNLRVHSAGLLLCRFNRFSVMKKQIAVGGHRAFRIAAKVSNSPVAVVPAQYICAPDSKHPALAAPAQLLLERFLQHHSHRFFPLSLHNHGHPVLLVDCYLNLGPQISVCYVSSRPHSLNVSCADTTFSGLLLYLCDSFVGAGFLKKFRFLKGATLCVICQDRSSLRQTVVRLELEDEWQFRLRDEFQTANAQEDRPLFFLTGRHV
;
A
#
# COMPACT_ATOMS: atom_id res chain seq x y z
N MET A 1 9.56 62.40 -23.20
CA MET A 1 8.24 62.74 -23.78
C MET A 1 7.08 62.21 -22.93
N ALA A 2 6.84 60.90 -22.86
CA ALA A 2 5.65 60.31 -22.21
C ALA A 2 5.35 60.82 -20.78
N THR A 3 6.37 61.03 -19.94
CA THR A 3 6.20 61.56 -18.56
C THR A 3 5.59 62.97 -18.53
N ALA A 4 5.93 63.83 -19.48
CA ALA A 4 5.36 65.18 -19.58
C ALA A 4 3.91 65.13 -20.09
N LEU A 5 3.60 64.22 -21.02
CA LEU A 5 2.22 63.97 -21.45
C LEU A 5 1.38 63.37 -20.32
N GLY A 6 1.94 62.50 -19.48
CA GLY A 6 1.27 61.99 -18.27
C GLY A 6 0.92 63.09 -17.27
N LYS A 7 1.85 64.02 -17.01
CA LYS A 7 1.55 65.22 -16.19
C LYS A 7 0.50 66.13 -16.81
N ARG A 8 0.42 66.21 -18.15
CA ARG A 8 -0.57 67.04 -18.88
C ARG A 8 -1.94 66.38 -19.03
N PHE A 9 -2.02 65.05 -18.98
CA PHE A 9 -3.25 64.27 -19.14
C PHE A 9 -3.41 63.22 -18.02
N PRO A 10 -3.54 63.63 -16.74
CA PRO A 10 -3.51 62.71 -15.60
C PRO A 10 -4.67 61.69 -15.56
N ARG A 11 -5.76 61.92 -16.31
CA ARG A 11 -6.88 60.97 -16.45
C ARG A 11 -6.60 59.83 -17.45
N LEU A 12 -5.50 59.86 -18.21
CA LEU A 12 -5.14 58.80 -19.15
C LEU A 12 -4.11 57.85 -18.53
N HIS A 13 -4.43 56.55 -18.51
CA HIS A 13 -3.54 55.52 -17.97
C HIS A 13 -2.20 55.48 -18.72
N SER A 14 -1.07 55.34 -17.99
CA SER A 14 0.27 55.52 -18.55
C SER A 14 0.57 54.62 -19.75
N ALA A 15 0.06 53.37 -19.76
CA ALA A 15 0.21 52.44 -20.89
C ALA A 15 -0.40 52.99 -22.20
N VAL A 16 -1.53 53.71 -22.13
CA VAL A 16 -2.20 54.33 -23.29
C VAL A 16 -1.30 55.41 -23.89
N ILE A 17 -0.79 56.31 -23.03
CA ILE A 17 0.12 57.40 -23.45
C ILE A 17 1.41 56.83 -24.05
N ARG A 18 2.04 55.85 -23.38
CA ARG A 18 3.27 55.22 -23.87
C ARG A 18 3.06 54.53 -25.22
N THR A 19 1.95 53.80 -25.40
CA THR A 19 1.64 53.10 -26.66
C THR A 19 1.46 54.09 -27.81
N PHE A 20 0.68 55.17 -27.62
CA PHE A 20 0.51 56.19 -28.67
C PHE A 20 1.80 56.90 -29.03
N VAL A 21 2.65 57.22 -28.05
CA VAL A 21 3.97 57.80 -28.28
C VAL A 21 4.85 56.83 -29.09
N LEU A 22 4.93 55.56 -28.71
CA LEU A 22 5.77 54.58 -29.42
C LEU A 22 5.29 54.35 -30.87
N VAL A 23 3.98 54.20 -31.08
CA VAL A 23 3.39 54.12 -32.43
C VAL A 23 3.70 55.36 -33.27
N GLN A 24 3.74 56.55 -32.65
CA GLN A 24 4.16 57.79 -33.31
C GLN A 24 5.66 57.79 -33.66
N HIS A 25 6.55 57.24 -32.81
CA HIS A 25 7.97 57.05 -33.14
C HIS A 25 8.16 56.13 -34.35
N TYR A 26 7.46 54.98 -34.41
CA TYR A 26 7.49 54.08 -35.58
C TYR A 26 6.94 54.75 -36.85
N ALA A 27 5.83 55.49 -36.75
CA ALA A 27 5.27 56.21 -37.88
C ALA A 27 6.23 57.30 -38.42
N ALA A 28 6.85 58.07 -37.51
CA ALA A 28 7.85 59.08 -37.86
C ALA A 28 9.12 58.45 -38.48
N ALA A 29 9.55 57.28 -37.99
CA ALA A 29 10.67 56.54 -38.56
C ALA A 29 10.38 56.06 -39.98
N MET A 30 9.23 55.40 -40.23
CA MET A 30 8.85 54.96 -41.58
C MET A 30 8.75 56.13 -42.58
N MET A 31 8.19 57.26 -42.17
CA MET A 31 8.17 58.49 -42.99
C MET A 31 9.60 59.00 -43.29
N ALA A 32 10.48 59.04 -42.29
CA ALA A 32 11.85 59.50 -42.44
C ALA A 32 12.68 58.61 -43.39
N VAL A 33 12.50 57.29 -43.34
CA VAL A 33 13.18 56.33 -44.24
C VAL A 33 12.63 56.40 -45.66
N ARG A 34 11.35 56.72 -45.85
CA ARG A 34 10.72 56.87 -47.17
C ARG A 34 10.93 58.23 -47.85
N GLY A 35 11.76 59.11 -47.29
CA GLY A 35 12.19 60.35 -47.96
C GLY A 35 11.72 61.65 -47.30
N LEU A 36 11.16 61.62 -46.09
CA LEU A 36 10.76 62.83 -45.35
C LEU A 36 11.77 63.14 -44.21
N PRO A 37 12.98 63.67 -44.50
CA PRO A 37 14.06 63.79 -43.52
C PRO A 37 13.72 64.66 -42.30
N GLN A 38 12.78 65.61 -42.43
CA GLN A 38 12.27 66.42 -41.33
C GLN A 38 11.67 65.57 -40.19
N MET A 39 11.18 64.36 -40.48
CA MET A 39 10.60 63.46 -39.49
C MET A 39 11.64 62.72 -38.62
N LYS A 40 12.94 62.77 -38.97
CA LYS A 40 14.02 62.18 -38.15
C LYS A 40 14.01 62.77 -36.73
N ASN A 41 13.81 64.07 -36.60
CA ASN A 41 13.75 64.79 -35.32
C ASN A 41 12.50 64.48 -34.48
N ARG A 42 11.58 63.65 -34.99
CA ARG A 42 10.34 63.21 -34.32
C ARG A 42 10.32 61.71 -34.00
N THR A 43 11.42 60.99 -34.23
CA THR A 43 11.60 59.60 -33.80
C THR A 43 12.82 59.45 -32.88
N SER A 44 13.10 58.23 -32.40
CA SER A 44 14.32 57.92 -31.66
C SER A 44 15.33 57.22 -32.58
N VAL A 45 16.63 57.28 -32.28
CA VAL A 45 17.68 56.72 -33.15
C VAL A 45 17.48 55.21 -33.36
N GLU A 46 17.13 54.50 -32.29
CA GLU A 46 16.89 53.05 -32.30
C GLU A 46 15.65 52.72 -33.13
N THR A 47 14.57 53.50 -32.99
CA THR A 47 13.33 53.26 -33.77
C THR A 47 13.52 53.62 -35.24
N LEU A 48 14.42 54.56 -35.55
CA LEU A 48 14.86 54.84 -36.92
C LEU A 48 15.68 53.67 -37.49
N GLU A 49 16.61 53.10 -36.72
CA GLU A 49 17.40 51.92 -37.12
C GLU A 49 16.49 50.71 -37.42
N ILE A 50 15.53 50.39 -36.54
CA ILE A 50 14.57 49.30 -36.76
C ILE A 50 13.83 49.51 -38.09
N ALA A 51 13.36 50.73 -38.37
CA ALA A 51 12.65 51.06 -39.61
C ALA A 51 13.56 51.15 -40.86
N GLN A 52 14.88 51.28 -40.69
CA GLN A 52 15.89 51.20 -41.75
C GLN A 52 16.34 49.76 -42.01
N SER A 53 16.30 48.90 -40.99
CA SER A 53 16.71 47.49 -41.04
C SER A 53 15.59 46.61 -41.61
N LEU A 54 14.36 46.82 -41.13
CA LEU A 54 13.15 46.63 -41.93
C LEU A 54 13.21 47.60 -43.15
N LEU A 55 12.36 47.43 -44.16
CA LEU A 55 12.38 48.22 -45.42
C LEU A 55 13.62 48.02 -46.32
N SER A 56 14.86 48.15 -45.84
CA SER A 56 16.06 48.07 -46.69
C SER A 56 16.64 46.66 -46.86
N ALA A 57 16.66 45.82 -45.81
CA ALA A 57 17.20 44.46 -45.93
C ALA A 57 16.51 43.62 -47.03
N PRO A 58 15.16 43.68 -47.22
CA PRO A 58 14.48 43.03 -48.35
C PRO A 58 14.81 43.59 -49.75
N GLN A 59 15.67 44.61 -49.87
CA GLN A 59 16.21 45.09 -51.15
C GLN A 59 17.62 44.55 -51.43
N GLN A 60 18.34 44.12 -50.40
CA GLN A 60 19.78 43.82 -50.47
C GLN A 60 20.08 42.32 -50.72
N GLY A 61 19.07 41.45 -50.62
CA GLY A 61 19.22 40.02 -50.87
C GLY A 61 18.30 39.53 -52.00
N PRO A 62 18.76 38.66 -52.92
CA PRO A 62 17.93 38.09 -53.98
C PRO A 62 16.79 37.23 -53.43
N CYS A 63 16.92 36.76 -52.18
CA CYS A 63 15.91 35.96 -51.48
C CYS A 63 14.71 36.79 -50.98
N GLY A 64 14.77 38.13 -50.97
CA GLY A 64 13.68 39.01 -50.50
C GLY A 64 13.37 38.95 -48.99
N HIS A 65 14.12 38.15 -48.23
CA HIS A 65 13.95 38.00 -46.79
C HIS A 65 14.32 39.29 -46.03
N GLY A 66 13.86 39.42 -44.78
CA GLY A 66 14.27 40.49 -43.88
C GLY A 66 13.97 40.20 -42.41
N PRO A 67 14.23 41.17 -41.52
CA PRO A 67 14.07 40.96 -40.08
C PRO A 67 12.61 40.99 -39.63
N MET A 68 12.26 40.09 -38.72
CA MET A 68 11.08 40.23 -37.86
C MET A 68 11.39 41.15 -36.68
N VAL A 69 10.42 42.00 -36.35
CA VAL A 69 10.41 42.91 -35.19
C VAL A 69 9.26 42.51 -34.28
N LEU A 70 9.55 42.05 -33.06
CA LEU A 70 8.54 41.82 -32.03
C LEU A 70 8.26 43.14 -31.31
N LEU A 71 6.99 43.57 -31.28
CA LEU A 71 6.52 44.73 -30.53
C LEU A 71 5.52 44.27 -29.46
N ARG A 72 5.95 44.22 -28.20
CA ARG A 72 5.09 43.80 -27.07
C ARG A 72 4.22 44.96 -26.60
N VAL A 73 2.90 44.75 -26.59
CA VAL A 73 1.91 45.77 -26.20
C VAL A 73 1.08 45.29 -25.00
N PRO A 74 0.82 46.13 -23.96
CA PRO A 74 0.34 45.63 -22.66
C PRO A 74 -1.02 44.93 -22.65
N CYS A 75 -1.90 45.20 -23.62
CA CYS A 75 -3.21 44.55 -23.73
C CYS A 75 -3.73 44.58 -25.18
N SER A 76 -4.63 43.64 -25.50
CA SER A 76 -5.21 43.48 -26.84
C SER A 76 -5.85 44.76 -27.43
N PRO A 77 -6.66 45.55 -26.69
CA PRO A 77 -7.22 46.81 -27.22
C PRO A 77 -6.15 47.83 -27.65
N LEU A 78 -5.02 47.92 -26.92
CA LEU A 78 -3.90 48.78 -27.30
C LEU A 78 -3.10 48.21 -28.47
N ALA A 79 -3.04 46.89 -28.61
CA ALA A 79 -2.39 46.22 -29.74
C ALA A 79 -3.18 46.38 -31.04
N ALA A 80 -4.51 46.28 -31.00
CA ALA A 80 -5.38 46.60 -32.14
C ALA A 80 -5.22 48.06 -32.60
N VAL A 81 -5.21 49.01 -31.66
CA VAL A 81 -4.98 50.44 -31.95
C VAL A 81 -3.57 50.72 -32.50
N ALA A 82 -2.55 49.96 -32.06
CA ALA A 82 -1.21 50.02 -32.65
C ALA A 82 -1.19 49.45 -34.07
N TYR A 83 -1.80 48.29 -34.29
CA TYR A 83 -1.97 47.63 -35.58
C TYR A 83 -2.64 48.56 -36.60
N GLU A 84 -3.84 49.08 -36.31
CA GLU A 84 -4.57 49.97 -37.20
C GLU A 84 -3.75 51.19 -37.63
N ARG A 85 -3.05 51.82 -36.67
CA ARG A 85 -2.28 53.04 -36.93
C ARG A 85 -1.03 52.76 -37.76
N LEU A 86 -0.30 51.68 -37.46
CA LEU A 86 0.87 51.30 -38.23
C LEU A 86 0.50 50.79 -39.63
N ALA A 87 -0.60 50.02 -39.76
CA ALA A 87 -1.15 49.60 -41.06
C ALA A 87 -1.60 50.80 -41.92
N ARG A 88 -2.30 51.78 -41.32
CA ARG A 88 -2.71 53.02 -42.01
C ARG A 88 -1.51 53.87 -42.47
N VAL A 89 -0.40 53.86 -41.74
CA VAL A 89 0.84 54.53 -42.16
C VAL A 89 1.58 53.73 -43.24
N ARG A 90 1.66 52.40 -43.11
CA ARG A 90 2.21 51.49 -44.13
C ARG A 90 1.53 51.70 -45.48
N ALA A 91 0.19 51.70 -45.51
CA ALA A 91 -0.57 51.92 -46.74
C ALA A 91 -0.35 53.32 -47.34
N ARG A 92 -0.39 54.38 -46.51
CA ARG A 92 -0.12 55.76 -46.96
C ARG A 92 1.30 56.01 -47.48
N LEU A 93 2.23 55.08 -47.28
CA LEU A 93 3.63 55.16 -47.75
C LEU A 93 3.95 54.15 -48.87
N ALA A 94 2.94 53.45 -49.39
CA ALA A 94 3.09 52.34 -50.36
C ALA A 94 4.10 51.29 -49.88
N LEU A 95 3.88 50.77 -48.68
CA LEU A 95 4.76 49.81 -47.98
C LEU A 95 4.16 48.40 -47.85
N GLU A 96 3.01 48.15 -48.47
CA GLU A 96 2.27 46.88 -48.41
C GLU A 96 3.14 45.70 -48.85
N GLN A 97 3.85 45.85 -49.98
CA GLN A 97 4.75 44.85 -50.56
C GLN A 97 6.18 44.89 -49.96
N ARG A 98 6.41 45.68 -48.90
CA ARG A 98 7.77 45.95 -48.35
C ARG A 98 8.05 45.22 -47.04
N PHE A 99 7.01 45.05 -46.22
CA PHE A 99 6.99 44.27 -44.99
C PHE A 99 5.53 44.02 -44.57
N GLU A 100 5.28 43.03 -43.71
CA GLU A 100 3.95 42.75 -43.14
C GLU A 100 3.77 43.34 -41.73
N ILE A 101 2.54 43.58 -41.30
CA ILE A 101 2.23 43.84 -39.88
C ILE A 101 1.27 42.75 -39.43
N VAL A 102 1.69 41.95 -38.43
CA VAL A 102 0.93 40.82 -37.91
C VAL A 102 0.46 41.17 -36.50
N LEU A 103 -0.84 41.04 -36.24
CA LEU A 103 -1.39 41.13 -34.89
C LEU A 103 -1.46 39.72 -34.28
N GLY A 104 -0.57 39.43 -33.35
CA GLY A 104 -0.47 38.12 -32.69
C GLY A 104 -1.34 38.03 -31.43
N GLY A 105 -1.97 36.88 -31.23
CA GLY A 105 -2.71 36.55 -30.02
C GLY A 105 -3.00 35.04 -29.92
N PRO A 106 -3.04 34.47 -28.71
CA PRO A 106 -2.96 33.01 -28.44
C PRO A 106 -4.21 32.19 -28.83
N SER A 107 -5.12 32.76 -29.63
CA SER A 107 -6.33 32.10 -30.14
C SER A 107 -6.77 32.66 -31.51
N ALA A 108 -5.95 33.48 -32.14
CA ALA A 108 -6.24 34.10 -33.45
C ALA A 108 -5.40 33.44 -34.54
N ARG A 109 -6.01 33.08 -35.67
CA ARG A 109 -5.27 32.60 -36.84
C ARG A 109 -4.39 33.72 -37.41
N LEU A 110 -3.18 33.37 -37.86
CA LEU A 110 -2.24 34.35 -38.40
C LEU A 110 -2.77 34.98 -39.70
N ALA A 111 -2.98 36.30 -39.65
CA ALA A 111 -3.36 37.09 -40.81
C ALA A 111 -2.10 37.63 -41.51
N VAL A 112 -1.78 37.08 -42.68
CA VAL A 112 -0.64 37.46 -43.53
C VAL A 112 -1.15 37.75 -44.94
N GLY A 113 -0.68 38.82 -45.57
CA GLY A 113 -1.09 39.21 -46.92
C GLY A 113 -0.78 38.15 -47.98
N THR A 114 -1.66 38.01 -48.98
CA THR A 114 -1.59 36.95 -50.00
C THR A 114 -0.28 36.94 -50.80
N HIS A 115 0.36 38.09 -50.98
CA HIS A 115 1.71 38.20 -51.54
C HIS A 115 2.75 37.47 -50.67
N PHE A 116 2.79 37.76 -49.37
CA PHE A 116 3.74 37.15 -48.44
C PHE A 116 3.45 35.66 -48.20
N VAL A 117 2.18 35.24 -48.21
CA VAL A 117 1.84 33.80 -48.17
C VAL A 117 2.43 33.07 -49.39
N LYS A 118 2.39 33.65 -50.60
CA LYS A 118 3.05 33.08 -51.78
C LYS A 118 4.58 33.04 -51.63
N GLN A 119 5.19 34.09 -51.08
CA GLN A 119 6.64 34.10 -50.83
C GLN A 119 7.07 33.03 -49.81
N LEU A 120 6.34 32.89 -48.70
CA LEU A 120 6.60 31.85 -47.68
C LEU A 120 6.53 30.43 -48.27
N LYS A 121 5.53 30.13 -49.13
CA LYS A 121 5.44 28.84 -49.83
C LYS A 121 6.65 28.55 -50.70
N VAL A 122 7.15 29.56 -51.43
CA VAL A 122 8.37 29.43 -52.26
C VAL A 122 9.62 29.26 -51.39
N TRP A 123 9.73 29.98 -50.27
CA TRP A 123 10.90 29.89 -49.37
C TRP A 123 10.97 28.58 -48.58
N GLN A 124 9.81 27.97 -48.26
CA GLN A 124 9.70 26.74 -47.48
C GLN A 124 9.38 25.50 -48.34
N ASN A 125 9.33 25.65 -49.67
CA ASN A 125 9.02 24.62 -50.65
C ASN A 125 7.69 23.87 -50.38
N ILE A 126 6.62 24.64 -50.17
CA ILE A 126 5.26 24.15 -49.84
C ILE A 126 4.37 24.20 -51.07
N GLU A 127 3.92 23.03 -51.53
CA GLU A 127 3.13 22.87 -52.77
C GLU A 127 1.60 23.04 -52.57
N ASP A 128 1.10 22.95 -51.34
CA ASP A 128 -0.33 23.12 -51.02
C ASP A 128 -0.82 24.54 -51.38
N ALA A 129 -1.84 24.62 -52.23
CA ALA A 129 -2.44 25.87 -52.70
C ALA A 129 -3.17 26.67 -51.61
N GLU A 130 -3.80 26.01 -50.62
CA GLU A 130 -4.55 26.65 -49.54
C GLU A 130 -3.75 26.85 -48.24
N TRP A 131 -2.53 26.28 -48.14
CA TRP A 131 -1.65 26.50 -46.97
C TRP A 131 -1.54 27.97 -46.58
N ARG A 132 -1.61 28.21 -45.27
CA ARG A 132 -1.38 29.51 -44.61
C ARG A 132 -0.63 29.22 -43.30
N PRO A 133 0.29 30.11 -42.88
CA PRO A 133 1.06 29.89 -41.66
C PRO A 133 0.14 29.75 -40.45
N GLN A 134 0.34 28.71 -39.65
CA GLN A 134 -0.38 28.48 -38.39
C GLN A 134 0.48 28.86 -37.17
N THR A 135 1.79 28.63 -37.21
CA THR A 135 2.74 29.02 -36.16
C THR A 135 3.63 30.18 -36.58
N TYR A 136 4.21 30.89 -35.60
CA TYR A 136 5.15 31.99 -35.89
C TYR A 136 6.48 31.51 -36.48
N LEU A 137 6.88 30.25 -36.27
CA LEU A 137 8.05 29.65 -36.92
C LEU A 137 7.89 29.60 -38.45
N GLU A 138 6.68 29.40 -38.94
CA GLU A 138 6.34 29.44 -40.38
C GLU A 138 6.44 30.85 -41.00
N LEU A 139 6.81 31.87 -40.21
CA LEU A 139 7.14 33.22 -40.67
C LEU A 139 8.66 33.46 -40.78
N GLU A 140 9.47 32.39 -40.81
CA GLU A 140 10.91 32.47 -41.04
C GLU A 140 11.25 33.27 -42.32
N GLY A 141 12.27 34.12 -42.24
CA GLY A 141 12.66 35.06 -43.30
C GLY A 141 11.71 36.23 -43.58
N LEU A 142 10.48 36.25 -43.06
CA LEU A 142 9.49 37.31 -43.36
C LEU A 142 9.87 38.67 -42.72
N PRO A 143 10.05 39.74 -43.51
CA PRO A 143 10.12 41.09 -42.95
C PRO A 143 8.75 41.49 -42.40
N CYS A 144 8.60 41.58 -41.07
CA CYS A 144 7.34 42.00 -40.47
C CYS A 144 7.49 42.66 -39.09
N ILE A 145 6.47 43.44 -38.69
CA ILE A 145 6.26 43.84 -37.30
C ILE A 145 5.18 42.93 -36.69
N LEU A 146 5.58 42.07 -35.76
CA LEU A 146 4.69 41.22 -34.97
C LEU A 146 4.28 41.97 -33.70
N ILE A 147 3.04 42.42 -33.64
CA ILE A 147 2.46 43.13 -32.50
C ILE A 147 1.82 42.07 -31.58
N PHE A 148 2.41 41.82 -30.42
CA PHE A 148 2.01 40.71 -29.54
C PHE A 148 1.48 41.20 -28.19
N SER A 149 0.29 40.75 -27.79
CA SER A 149 -0.52 41.40 -26.74
C SER A 149 -0.91 40.49 -25.58
N GLY A 150 -1.06 41.07 -24.39
CA GLY A 150 -1.47 40.35 -23.18
C GLY A 150 -0.29 39.78 -22.38
N MET A 151 -0.59 39.05 -21.31
CA MET A 151 0.40 38.34 -20.49
C MET A 151 0.87 37.06 -21.19
N ASP A 152 2.16 36.75 -21.01
CA ASP A 152 2.79 35.43 -21.17
C ASP A 152 2.48 34.65 -22.47
N PRO A 153 3.31 34.74 -23.54
CA PRO A 153 3.18 33.84 -24.70
C PRO A 153 3.25 32.37 -24.25
N HIS A 154 2.18 31.61 -24.53
CA HIS A 154 1.96 30.25 -24.01
C HIS A 154 2.76 29.21 -24.79
N GLY A 155 4.09 29.21 -24.64
CA GLY A 155 4.98 28.22 -25.25
C GLY A 155 5.23 28.41 -26.75
N GLU A 156 4.75 29.50 -27.33
CA GLU A 156 4.97 29.85 -28.73
C GLU A 156 6.46 30.13 -28.99
N SER A 157 7.00 29.61 -30.09
CA SER A 157 8.39 29.82 -30.53
C SER A 157 8.44 30.81 -31.70
N LEU A 158 9.41 31.73 -31.67
CA LEU A 158 9.64 32.74 -32.72
C LEU A 158 10.80 32.34 -33.65
N PRO A 159 10.78 32.75 -34.93
CA PRO A 159 11.76 32.33 -35.94
C PRO A 159 13.13 33.02 -35.78
N ARG A 160 14.16 32.48 -36.45
CA ARG A 160 15.52 33.02 -36.48
C ARG A 160 15.65 34.33 -37.26
N SER A 161 14.61 34.76 -37.96
CA SER A 161 14.49 36.10 -38.54
C SER A 161 14.19 37.19 -37.50
N LEU A 162 13.80 36.84 -36.28
CA LEU A 162 13.62 37.79 -35.18
C LEU A 162 14.94 38.50 -34.85
N ARG A 163 14.99 39.80 -35.14
CA ARG A 163 16.19 40.63 -34.95
C ARG A 163 16.04 41.71 -33.87
N TYR A 164 14.81 42.14 -33.60
CA TYR A 164 14.53 43.22 -32.64
C TYR A 164 13.33 42.89 -31.76
N CYS A 165 13.49 43.05 -30.45
CA CYS A 165 12.44 42.85 -29.44
C CYS A 165 12.17 44.17 -28.71
N ASP A 166 11.11 44.88 -29.10
CA ASP A 166 10.70 46.15 -28.50
C ASP A 166 9.75 45.89 -27.31
N LEU A 167 10.34 45.88 -26.12
CA LEU A 167 9.67 45.64 -24.84
C LEU A 167 9.40 46.95 -24.08
N ARG A 168 9.60 48.13 -24.70
CA ARG A 168 9.56 49.45 -24.05
C ARG A 168 8.20 49.84 -23.45
N LEU A 169 7.13 49.10 -23.77
CA LEU A 169 5.79 49.30 -23.19
C LEU A 169 5.51 48.41 -21.96
N ILE A 170 6.29 47.34 -21.74
CA ILE A 170 6.07 46.40 -20.64
C ILE A 170 6.39 47.07 -19.30
N ASN A 171 5.53 46.86 -18.31
CA ASN A 171 5.66 47.43 -16.95
C ASN A 171 5.34 46.38 -15.86
N SER A 172 5.25 45.09 -16.23
CA SER A 172 4.87 43.97 -15.37
C SER A 172 6.05 43.16 -14.81
N CYS A 173 7.29 43.42 -15.26
CA CYS A 173 8.50 42.66 -14.94
C CYS A 173 9.03 42.82 -13.50
N LEU A 174 8.17 43.04 -12.50
CA LEU A 174 8.50 43.11 -11.07
C LEU A 174 8.45 41.73 -10.38
N VAL A 175 8.38 40.66 -11.19
CA VAL A 175 8.37 39.25 -10.77
C VAL A 175 9.39 38.51 -11.63
N ARG A 176 10.20 37.65 -11.00
CA ARG A 176 11.35 36.97 -11.60
C ARG A 176 10.93 36.14 -12.83
N SER A 177 9.91 35.30 -12.70
CA SER A 177 9.39 34.44 -13.77
C SER A 177 8.90 35.21 -14.99
N ALA A 178 8.16 36.32 -14.81
CA ALA A 178 7.70 37.16 -15.92
C ALA A 178 8.87 37.87 -16.64
N LEU A 179 9.90 38.29 -15.90
CA LEU A 179 11.11 38.88 -16.48
C LEU A 179 11.95 37.83 -17.23
N GLU A 180 12.13 36.64 -16.64
CA GLU A 180 12.81 35.50 -17.28
C GLU A 180 12.08 35.01 -18.54
N GLN A 181 10.74 35.11 -18.60
CA GLN A 181 9.96 34.75 -19.78
C GLN A 181 10.09 35.79 -20.91
N GLU A 182 9.91 37.09 -20.64
CA GLU A 182 10.05 38.13 -21.68
C GLU A 182 11.49 38.26 -22.20
N LEU A 183 12.50 38.07 -21.35
CA LEU A 183 13.90 37.99 -21.80
C LEU A 183 14.22 36.65 -22.48
N GLY A 184 13.59 35.55 -22.06
CA GLY A 184 13.73 34.23 -22.67
C GLY A 184 13.36 34.22 -24.16
N LEU A 185 12.37 35.03 -24.57
CA LEU A 185 12.01 35.27 -25.97
C LEU A 185 13.17 35.79 -26.83
N ALA A 186 14.09 36.55 -26.23
CA ALA A 186 15.29 37.06 -26.91
C ALA A 186 16.49 36.10 -26.83
N ALA A 187 16.47 35.11 -25.92
CA ALA A 187 17.58 34.20 -25.68
C ALA A 187 17.59 32.94 -26.57
N HIS A 188 16.52 32.70 -27.36
CA HIS A 188 16.26 31.45 -28.11
C HIS A 188 17.44 30.88 -28.92
N PHE A 189 18.32 31.74 -29.44
CA PHE A 189 19.37 31.36 -30.39
C PHE A 189 20.80 31.65 -29.90
N VAL A 190 20.96 31.87 -28.58
CA VAL A 190 22.27 31.95 -27.93
C VAL A 190 22.73 30.53 -27.58
N SER A 191 23.89 30.10 -28.11
CA SER A 191 24.53 28.87 -27.63
C SER A 191 25.01 29.06 -26.20
N SER A 192 24.87 28.03 -25.35
CA SER A 192 25.45 28.03 -24.01
C SER A 192 26.97 27.85 -24.01
N GLU A 193 27.57 27.55 -25.17
CA GLU A 193 29.02 27.59 -25.37
C GLU A 193 29.49 29.05 -25.40
N GLY A 194 30.16 29.48 -24.33
CA GLY A 194 30.81 30.79 -24.30
C GLY A 194 31.96 30.90 -25.31
N PRO A 195 32.37 32.12 -25.71
CA PRO A 195 33.58 32.29 -26.50
C PRO A 195 34.79 31.75 -25.71
N PRO A 196 35.69 30.97 -26.33
CA PRO A 196 36.82 30.38 -25.62
C PRO A 196 37.81 31.47 -25.20
N GLU A 197 37.85 31.77 -23.90
CA GLU A 197 38.87 32.65 -23.33
C GLU A 197 40.25 32.03 -23.53
N ARG A 198 41.19 32.80 -24.11
CA ARG A 198 42.58 32.39 -24.29
C ARG A 198 43.37 32.51 -22.97
N GLY A 199 43.00 31.70 -21.98
CA GLY A 199 43.80 31.39 -20.80
C GLY A 199 44.62 30.11 -20.99
N PRO A 200 45.77 29.95 -20.31
CA PRO A 200 46.55 28.73 -20.36
C PRO A 200 45.80 27.55 -19.69
N ARG A 201 45.96 26.35 -20.23
CA ARG A 201 45.39 25.11 -19.67
C ARG A 201 45.94 24.85 -18.27
N ALA A 202 45.06 24.45 -17.36
CA ALA A 202 45.36 23.47 -16.31
C ALA A 202 44.54 22.20 -16.63
N GLU A 203 45.08 21.02 -16.32
CA GLU A 203 44.48 19.74 -16.70
C GLU A 203 43.61 19.18 -15.56
N GLY A 204 42.48 18.56 -15.92
CA GLY A 204 41.56 17.89 -15.03
C GLY A 204 40.46 17.23 -15.87
N ALA A 205 40.26 15.92 -15.72
CA ALA A 205 39.43 15.14 -16.64
C ALA A 205 37.93 15.23 -16.32
N ASP A 206 37.10 15.32 -17.37
CA ASP A 206 35.68 15.02 -17.27
C ASP A 206 35.47 13.52 -17.00
N SER A 207 34.59 13.19 -16.05
CA SER A 207 34.01 11.85 -15.92
C SER A 207 32.53 11.93 -15.62
N ASP A 208 31.74 11.36 -16.53
CA ASP A 208 30.29 11.17 -16.54
C ASP A 208 29.68 10.72 -15.20
N ALA A 209 28.45 11.16 -14.91
CA ALA A 209 27.75 10.94 -13.65
C ALA A 209 26.21 10.81 -13.78
N GLU A 210 25.67 10.21 -14.85
CA GLU A 210 24.27 9.74 -14.82
C GLU A 210 24.08 8.54 -13.85
N LYS A 211 23.93 8.81 -12.54
CA LYS A 211 23.37 7.83 -11.60
C LYS A 211 22.80 8.45 -10.30
N PRO A 212 21.50 8.27 -9.99
CA PRO A 212 20.97 8.58 -8.67
C PRO A 212 21.27 7.42 -7.70
N SER A 213 22.25 7.59 -6.82
CA SER A 213 22.51 6.66 -5.71
C SER A 213 21.68 7.05 -4.48
N SER A 214 20.80 6.14 -4.06
CA SER A 214 20.02 6.27 -2.83
C SER A 214 20.78 5.76 -1.60
N THR A 215 21.06 6.62 -0.63
CA THR A 215 21.10 6.32 0.82
C THR A 215 21.40 7.62 1.56
N ASP A 216 20.46 8.09 2.37
CA ASP A 216 20.77 8.88 3.58
C ASP A 216 20.33 8.03 4.77
N ASN A 217 21.23 7.86 5.74
CA ASN A 217 21.05 7.04 6.93
C ASN A 217 21.71 7.78 8.09
N GLU A 218 20.91 8.57 8.80
CA GLU A 218 21.35 9.44 9.90
C GLU A 218 21.60 8.66 11.21
N GLU A 219 22.16 9.37 12.20
CA GLU A 219 22.38 8.97 13.60
C GLU A 219 23.51 7.95 13.89
N GLU A 220 24.74 8.47 14.05
CA GLU A 220 25.59 8.14 15.21
C GLU A 220 26.20 9.43 15.80
N GLU A 221 26.43 9.44 17.12
CA GLU A 221 26.88 10.62 17.89
C GLU A 221 28.41 10.85 17.83
N PRO A 222 28.89 12.10 18.00
CA PRO A 222 30.32 12.42 17.90
C PRO A 222 31.12 12.01 19.14
N ALA A 223 31.93 10.96 19.02
CA ALA A 223 32.95 10.61 20.01
C ALA A 223 34.23 11.46 19.83
N THR A 224 34.58 12.26 20.85
CA THR A 224 35.78 13.13 20.83
C THR A 224 37.03 12.38 21.31
N GLU A 225 37.98 12.08 20.41
CA GLU A 225 39.31 11.58 20.80
C GLU A 225 40.26 12.71 21.25
N GLY A 226 41.14 12.39 22.21
CA GLY A 226 42.11 13.31 22.82
C GLY A 226 43.34 12.57 23.38
N ALA A 227 44.17 12.06 22.48
CA ALA A 227 45.31 11.17 22.72
C ALA A 227 46.28 11.52 23.89
N ALA A 228 46.85 10.50 24.56
CA ALA A 228 48.28 10.11 24.44
C ALA A 228 48.87 9.21 25.57
N ALA A 229 49.63 8.19 25.14
CA ALA A 229 50.91 7.68 25.71
C ALA A 229 51.03 7.06 27.15
N GLU A 230 51.13 5.72 27.14
CA GLU A 230 52.25 4.90 27.69
C GLU A 230 52.57 4.74 29.21
N LYS A 231 52.49 3.47 29.65
CA LYS A 231 53.49 2.71 30.46
C LYS A 231 53.94 3.24 31.85
N ARG A 232 53.38 2.65 32.93
CA ARG A 232 54.09 1.70 33.85
C ARG A 232 53.28 1.29 35.10
N SER A 233 53.35 0.00 35.43
CA SER A 233 53.18 -0.56 36.79
C SER A 233 54.54 -0.53 37.56
N PRO A 234 54.68 -0.79 38.89
CA PRO A 234 53.80 -1.66 39.70
C PRO A 234 53.65 -1.42 41.25
N VAL A 235 52.80 -2.27 41.86
CA VAL A 235 52.97 -2.95 43.19
C VAL A 235 52.57 -2.25 44.51
N LYS A 236 51.79 -3.02 45.33
CA LYS A 236 51.41 -2.84 46.76
C LYS A 236 50.53 -1.61 47.07
N ARG A 237 49.64 -1.59 48.09
CA ARG A 237 49.40 -2.43 49.30
C ARG A 237 47.92 -2.25 49.74
N GLU A 238 47.15 -3.10 50.45
CA GLU A 238 47.26 -4.46 51.04
C GLU A 238 45.81 -5.08 51.14
N ARG A 239 45.53 -5.90 52.16
CA ARG A 239 44.24 -6.39 52.75
C ARG A 239 44.48 -6.51 54.28
N PRO A 240 43.49 -6.65 55.20
CA PRO A 240 42.15 -7.28 55.11
C PRO A 240 41.04 -6.30 55.57
N GLY A 241 39.78 -6.61 55.89
CA GLY A 241 38.92 -7.83 56.01
C GLY A 241 37.73 -7.47 56.94
N SER A 242 36.69 -8.25 57.21
CA SER A 242 36.12 -9.49 56.63
C SER A 242 34.96 -9.93 57.54
N ARG A 243 33.85 -10.47 57.01
CA ARG A 243 32.78 -11.20 57.77
C ARG A 243 31.91 -10.35 58.73
N ASP A 244 30.69 -10.74 59.11
CA ASP A 244 29.75 -11.71 58.50
C ASP A 244 28.29 -11.39 58.88
N SER A 245 27.36 -11.69 57.95
CA SER A 245 26.02 -12.30 58.14
C SER A 245 24.94 -11.81 59.14
N ALA A 246 23.69 -12.00 58.70
CA ALA A 246 22.51 -12.48 59.46
C ALA A 246 21.50 -11.50 60.13
N SER A 247 20.41 -11.24 59.38
CA SER A 247 19.01 -11.62 59.74
C SER A 247 18.12 -10.77 60.69
N SER A 248 16.84 -10.67 60.29
CA SER A 248 15.63 -10.35 61.08
C SER A 248 15.48 -8.93 61.68
N GLY A 249 14.27 -8.40 61.93
CA GLY A 249 12.94 -8.86 61.46
C GLY A 249 11.72 -8.27 62.20
N ARG A 250 10.65 -7.97 61.43
CA ARG A 250 9.21 -7.82 61.82
C ARG A 250 8.77 -6.78 62.88
N SER A 251 7.67 -6.08 62.56
CA SER A 251 6.64 -5.55 63.50
C SER A 251 7.00 -4.37 64.42
N SER A 252 6.08 -3.50 64.88
CA SER A 252 4.72 -3.10 64.46
C SER A 252 4.13 -2.03 65.40
N ARG A 253 3.08 -1.28 64.97
CA ARG A 253 2.15 -0.46 65.80
C ARG A 253 2.77 0.82 66.46
N ALA A 254 2.03 1.88 66.83
CA ALA A 254 0.62 2.27 66.55
C ALA A 254 0.34 3.78 66.78
N SER A 255 -0.59 4.33 65.99
CA SER A 255 -1.71 5.24 66.34
C SER A 255 -1.56 6.50 67.26
N GLY A 256 -1.28 7.66 66.66
CA GLY A 256 -1.84 9.01 67.01
C GLY A 256 -1.61 9.60 68.43
N PRO A 257 -2.31 10.70 68.83
CA PRO A 257 -3.12 11.64 68.03
C PRO A 257 -2.94 13.17 68.36
N ALA A 258 -3.48 14.04 67.50
CA ALA A 258 -4.20 15.30 67.74
C ALA A 258 -3.69 16.49 68.64
N LEU A 259 -3.76 17.70 68.03
CA LEU A 259 -4.17 19.03 68.58
C LEU A 259 -3.26 19.89 69.49
N GLY A 260 -3.30 21.23 69.24
CA GLY A 260 -3.03 22.30 70.22
C GLY A 260 -2.21 23.50 69.71
N GLY A 261 -2.75 24.74 69.79
CA GLY A 261 -1.97 25.99 69.65
C GLY A 261 -2.67 27.15 68.92
N GLU A 262 -3.14 28.17 69.64
CA GLU A 262 -3.74 29.42 69.11
C GLU A 262 -2.89 30.67 69.45
N THR A 263 -3.41 31.87 69.13
CA THR A 263 -2.94 33.24 69.51
C THR A 263 -1.79 33.83 68.66
N SER A 264 -1.70 35.14 68.36
CA SER A 264 -2.55 36.32 68.70
C SER A 264 -2.44 37.49 67.68
N ALA A 265 -3.37 38.45 67.76
CA ALA A 265 -3.35 39.81 67.15
C ALA A 265 -3.22 40.88 68.31
N PRO A 266 -3.43 42.23 68.20
CA PRO A 266 -3.90 43.15 67.12
C PRO A 266 -2.97 44.43 67.02
N PRO A 267 -3.38 45.73 66.85
CA PRO A 267 -4.45 46.46 66.10
C PRO A 267 -3.85 47.44 65.03
N GLY A 268 -4.46 48.48 64.42
CA GLY A 268 -5.86 48.95 64.25
C GLY A 268 -6.09 50.48 64.46
N GLY A 269 -6.43 51.28 63.43
CA GLY A 269 -6.84 52.72 63.53
C GLY A 269 -7.06 53.48 62.18
N PRO A 270 -7.79 54.64 62.10
CA PRO A 270 -8.46 55.11 60.86
C PRO A 270 -8.14 56.58 60.37
N PRO A 271 -9.06 57.44 59.82
CA PRO A 271 -9.00 58.13 58.50
C PRO A 271 -8.74 59.68 58.61
N PRO A 272 -8.99 60.61 57.62
CA PRO A 272 -9.63 60.55 56.27
C PRO A 272 -9.02 61.42 55.10
N GLY A 273 -9.69 61.40 53.93
CA GLY A 273 -9.56 62.35 52.78
C GLY A 273 -8.58 61.90 51.68
N GLU A 274 -8.74 62.20 50.38
CA GLU A 274 -9.80 62.81 49.53
C GLU A 274 -9.37 62.52 48.03
N GLN A 275 -10.08 62.62 46.88
CA GLN A 275 -11.21 63.43 46.37
C GLN A 275 -12.11 62.69 45.31
N THR A 276 -12.94 63.49 44.62
CA THR A 276 -13.96 63.36 43.54
C THR A 276 -13.52 62.75 42.17
N TRP A 277 -14.38 62.48 41.16
CA TRP A 277 -15.83 62.78 40.90
C TRP A 277 -16.51 61.78 39.92
N SER A 278 -17.84 61.65 39.97
CA SER A 278 -18.75 61.10 38.92
C SER A 278 -19.38 62.26 38.07
N PRO A 279 -20.16 62.06 36.96
CA PRO A 279 -21.50 61.41 36.97
C PRO A 279 -22.00 60.74 35.64
N GLN A 280 -23.26 60.27 35.60
CA GLN A 280 -24.07 59.99 34.39
C GLN A 280 -25.03 61.18 34.08
N PRO A 281 -25.92 61.14 33.04
CA PRO A 281 -27.27 60.55 33.23
C PRO A 281 -28.05 60.02 31.97
N CYS A 282 -29.22 59.40 32.23
CA CYS A 282 -30.43 59.22 31.38
C CYS A 282 -30.49 58.20 30.21
N GLY A 283 -31.64 57.49 30.15
CA GLY A 283 -32.24 56.84 28.96
C GLY A 283 -33.49 57.60 28.47
N PRO A 284 -34.15 57.20 27.36
CA PRO A 284 -35.26 56.20 27.37
C PRO A 284 -35.30 55.32 26.08
N SER A 285 -36.30 54.48 25.72
CA SER A 285 -37.21 53.51 26.40
C SER A 285 -38.01 52.72 25.31
N GLU A 286 -38.91 51.79 25.71
CA GLU A 286 -40.00 51.16 24.90
C GLU A 286 -39.63 50.17 23.76
N ASP A 287 -40.39 49.09 23.46
CA ASP A 287 -41.30 48.28 24.29
C ASP A 287 -41.64 46.88 23.66
N THR A 288 -42.21 45.98 24.47
CA THR A 288 -43.27 44.97 24.13
C THR A 288 -43.06 43.80 23.12
N GLN A 289 -42.92 42.61 23.72
CA GLN A 289 -43.65 41.32 23.47
C GLN A 289 -43.46 40.38 22.24
N ARG A 290 -43.65 39.10 22.61
CA ARG A 290 -43.95 37.85 21.86
C ARG A 290 -44.77 37.99 20.57
N LEU A 291 -44.56 37.06 19.62
CA LEU A 291 -45.64 36.16 19.12
C LEU A 291 -45.12 34.92 18.36
N ARG A 292 -46.06 34.03 17.99
CA ARG A 292 -45.86 32.73 17.30
C ARG A 292 -46.25 32.78 15.82
N ALA A 293 -45.53 32.01 15.01
CA ALA A 293 -46.00 31.16 13.89
C ALA A 293 -46.76 31.76 12.66
N SER A 294 -46.54 31.11 11.50
CA SER A 294 -47.36 31.12 10.27
C SER A 294 -47.54 32.49 9.57
N GLN A 295 -47.16 32.67 8.31
CA GLN A 295 -47.87 32.15 7.12
C GLN A 295 -47.01 32.34 5.84
N GLY A 296 -47.22 31.48 4.83
CA GLY A 296 -46.97 31.82 3.40
C GLY A 296 -48.22 32.46 2.77
N PRO A 297 -48.27 32.77 1.46
CA PRO A 297 -47.81 31.87 0.38
C PRO A 297 -47.23 32.58 -0.89
N ALA A 298 -47.05 31.80 -1.97
CA ALA A 298 -47.32 32.09 -3.41
C ALA A 298 -47.01 33.49 -4.00
N SER A 299 -46.49 33.67 -5.23
CA SER A 299 -46.24 32.79 -6.41
C SER A 299 -45.25 33.53 -7.37
N ALA A 300 -44.84 33.10 -8.58
CA ALA A 300 -45.52 32.29 -9.60
C ALA A 300 -44.60 31.80 -10.76
N LEU A 301 -44.98 30.66 -11.39
CA LEU A 301 -44.79 30.28 -12.81
C LEU A 301 -43.35 30.11 -13.38
N SER A 302 -43.04 29.25 -14.37
CA SER A 302 -43.65 28.00 -14.91
C SER A 302 -42.53 27.26 -15.69
N ARG A 303 -42.28 25.94 -15.55
CA ARG A 303 -42.91 24.81 -16.29
C ARG A 303 -42.82 24.99 -17.82
N HIS A 304 -42.22 24.10 -18.63
CA HIS A 304 -42.56 22.68 -18.83
C HIS A 304 -41.48 21.84 -19.55
N SER A 305 -41.56 20.51 -19.39
CA SER A 305 -41.28 19.51 -20.45
C SER A 305 -42.60 18.79 -20.81
N PRO A 306 -42.69 18.13 -21.98
CA PRO A 306 -42.86 16.65 -21.96
C PRO A 306 -42.24 15.91 -23.18
N GLY A 307 -42.18 14.56 -23.10
CA GLY A 307 -42.09 13.66 -24.27
C GLY A 307 -43.48 13.35 -24.88
N PRO A 308 -43.68 12.31 -25.73
CA PRO A 308 -42.91 11.06 -25.84
C PRO A 308 -42.51 10.66 -27.30
N ALA A 309 -42.13 9.38 -27.51
CA ALA A 309 -41.78 8.77 -28.81
C ALA A 309 -43.00 8.33 -29.64
N PRO A 310 -42.80 7.88 -30.89
CA PRO A 310 -42.72 6.42 -31.11
C PRO A 310 -41.66 5.94 -32.14
N GLN A 311 -41.49 4.61 -32.21
CA GLN A 311 -40.74 3.84 -33.23
C GLN A 311 -41.74 3.34 -34.34
N PRO A 312 -41.37 2.61 -35.44
CA PRO A 312 -40.55 1.38 -35.41
C PRO A 312 -39.68 1.03 -36.66
N ASP A 313 -38.94 -0.08 -36.52
CA ASP A 313 -38.59 -1.13 -37.53
C ASP A 313 -37.83 -0.83 -38.85
N ALA A 314 -37.17 -1.82 -39.49
CA ALA A 314 -36.43 -3.00 -39.01
C ALA A 314 -35.70 -3.71 -40.19
N ALA A 315 -34.42 -4.06 -40.03
CA ALA A 315 -33.72 -5.17 -40.71
C ALA A 315 -32.25 -5.24 -40.26
N GLY A 316 -31.69 -6.43 -40.04
CA GLY A 316 -30.27 -6.59 -39.70
C GLY A 316 -29.70 -7.95 -40.13
N ARG A 317 -28.37 -8.11 -40.09
CA ARG A 317 -27.65 -9.40 -40.17
C ARG A 317 -26.15 -9.26 -39.77
N HIS A 318 -25.73 -10.08 -38.81
CA HIS A 318 -24.35 -10.56 -38.61
C HIS A 318 -24.18 -11.92 -39.32
N PRO A 319 -22.99 -12.56 -39.48
CA PRO A 319 -21.70 -12.43 -38.75
C PRO A 319 -20.53 -11.98 -39.70
N SER A 320 -19.21 -12.29 -39.64
CA SER A 320 -18.45 -13.34 -38.91
C SER A 320 -16.93 -13.10 -38.74
N GLN A 321 -16.38 -13.66 -37.64
CA GLN A 321 -15.08 -14.36 -37.47
C GLN A 321 -13.71 -13.74 -37.89
N ARG A 322 -12.88 -13.50 -36.86
CA ARG A 322 -11.47 -13.96 -36.61
C ARG A 322 -10.29 -13.56 -37.54
N GLY A 323 -9.15 -13.27 -36.89
CA GLY A 323 -7.79 -13.10 -37.47
C GLY A 323 -7.32 -11.63 -37.41
N VAL A 324 -6.40 -11.14 -36.56
CA VAL A 324 -5.17 -11.62 -35.89
C VAL A 324 -3.93 -11.67 -36.81
N GLN A 325 -2.88 -10.89 -36.43
CA GLN A 325 -1.50 -10.86 -36.98
C GLN A 325 -1.35 -10.26 -38.41
N ALA A 326 -0.22 -9.69 -38.83
CA ALA A 326 1.03 -9.32 -38.13
C ALA A 326 1.86 -8.25 -38.90
N ALA A 327 3.00 -7.89 -38.26
CA ALA A 327 4.22 -7.19 -38.69
C ALA A 327 4.56 -6.95 -40.19
N VAL A 328 5.36 -5.90 -40.38
CA VAL A 328 6.12 -5.55 -41.60
C VAL A 328 7.19 -6.59 -41.95
N PRO A 329 7.38 -6.88 -43.24
CA PRO A 329 8.72 -7.11 -43.79
C PRO A 329 9.03 -6.25 -45.05
N SER A 330 10.32 -6.06 -45.32
CA SER A 330 10.84 -5.34 -46.50
C SER A 330 10.94 -6.22 -47.75
N PRO A 331 11.20 -5.63 -48.94
CA PRO A 331 11.99 -6.28 -49.98
C PRO A 331 13.38 -5.64 -50.14
N ARG A 332 14.32 -6.39 -50.74
CA ARG A 332 15.74 -6.01 -50.96
C ARG A 332 16.16 -6.40 -52.39
N ARG A 333 16.93 -5.52 -53.06
CA ARG A 333 17.82 -5.78 -54.23
C ARG A 333 17.22 -6.32 -55.54
N LEU A 334 17.83 -5.88 -56.65
CA LEU A 334 18.39 -6.69 -57.75
C LEU A 334 19.58 -5.88 -58.39
N PRO A 335 20.40 -6.38 -59.36
CA PRO A 335 21.86 -6.20 -59.32
C PRO A 335 22.48 -5.40 -60.50
N ALA A 336 23.79 -5.60 -60.77
CA ALA A 336 24.65 -4.70 -61.55
C ALA A 336 25.56 -5.42 -62.59
N ALA A 337 26.18 -4.64 -63.48
CA ALA A 337 27.38 -4.94 -64.28
C ALA A 337 28.03 -3.59 -64.73
N GLY A 338 29.34 -3.42 -64.94
CA GLY A 338 30.48 -4.35 -64.82
C GLY A 338 31.86 -3.64 -64.81
N ALA A 339 32.93 -4.44 -64.86
CA ALA A 339 34.38 -4.11 -64.85
C ALA A 339 34.87 -3.04 -65.88
N SER A 340 36.06 -2.40 -65.81
CA SER A 340 37.12 -2.18 -64.78
C SER A 340 38.16 -1.14 -65.35
N SER A 341 39.43 -0.91 -64.95
CA SER A 341 40.40 -1.49 -63.99
C SER A 341 41.67 -0.62 -63.79
N SER A 342 42.14 -0.49 -62.54
CA SER A 342 43.56 -0.42 -62.10
C SER A 342 44.42 0.87 -62.43
N PRO A 343 45.64 1.08 -61.82
CA PRO A 343 46.13 2.40 -61.33
C PRO A 343 47.53 2.78 -61.93
N PRO A 344 48.44 3.62 -61.33
CA PRO A 344 48.45 4.51 -60.13
C PRO A 344 48.90 5.96 -60.51
N PRO A 345 49.53 6.82 -59.67
CA PRO A 345 49.69 6.86 -58.20
C PRO A 345 49.20 8.19 -57.55
N GLY A 346 49.39 8.34 -56.23
CA GLY A 346 49.43 9.63 -55.53
C GLY A 346 50.81 9.87 -54.89
N PRO A 347 50.96 10.77 -53.90
CA PRO A 347 50.04 11.83 -53.47
C PRO A 347 50.69 13.24 -53.48
N ALA A 348 49.96 14.28 -53.91
CA ALA A 348 50.47 15.66 -53.86
C ALA A 348 49.37 16.71 -53.63
N THR A 349 49.40 17.34 -52.46
CA THR A 349 48.89 18.72 -52.17
C THR A 349 47.69 19.21 -52.99
N ASP A 350 46.50 18.66 -52.69
CA ASP A 350 45.27 19.02 -53.40
C ASP A 350 44.78 20.43 -53.02
N THR A 351 45.17 21.42 -53.83
CA THR A 351 44.76 22.82 -53.68
C THR A 351 43.39 23.03 -54.33
N LEU A 352 42.37 22.39 -53.75
CA LEU A 352 41.05 22.30 -54.38
C LEU A 352 40.21 23.57 -54.21
N VAL A 353 39.86 24.14 -55.35
CA VAL A 353 39.03 25.34 -55.52
C VAL A 353 37.62 25.11 -54.93
N PRO A 354 37.06 26.06 -54.14
CA PRO A 354 35.70 25.92 -53.64
C PRO A 354 34.68 25.99 -54.79
N PRO A 355 33.55 25.26 -54.70
CA PRO A 355 32.48 25.36 -55.70
C PRO A 355 31.91 26.79 -55.76
N PRO A 356 31.38 27.23 -56.92
CA PRO A 356 30.86 28.58 -57.08
C PRO A 356 29.76 28.87 -56.05
N PRO A 357 29.80 30.01 -55.35
CA PRO A 357 28.90 30.25 -54.24
C PRO A 357 27.48 30.52 -54.75
N ALA A 358 26.59 29.52 -54.60
CA ALA A 358 25.16 29.78 -54.49
C ALA A 358 24.97 30.89 -53.45
N SER A 359 24.38 32.02 -53.87
CA SER A 359 24.56 33.31 -53.20
C SER A 359 24.08 33.25 -51.75
N ARG A 360 25.03 33.18 -50.81
CA ARG A 360 24.75 33.13 -49.37
C ARG A 360 24.05 34.43 -48.93
N CYS A 361 22.72 34.44 -48.94
CA CYS A 361 21.90 35.60 -48.57
C CYS A 361 22.36 36.09 -47.18
N SER A 362 22.55 37.40 -47.02
CA SER A 362 23.31 37.99 -45.90
C SER A 362 22.77 37.62 -44.50
N LEU A 363 21.47 37.32 -44.40
CA LEU A 363 20.82 36.74 -43.22
C LEU A 363 21.52 35.48 -42.67
N ALA A 364 22.18 34.67 -43.50
CA ALA A 364 22.89 33.46 -43.07
C ALA A 364 24.03 33.71 -42.05
N LYS A 365 24.55 34.94 -41.96
CA LYS A 365 25.45 35.37 -40.87
C LYS A 365 24.69 36.00 -39.69
N ALA A 366 23.55 36.64 -39.93
CA ALA A 366 22.72 37.27 -38.88
C ALA A 366 21.98 36.24 -38.02
N HIS A 367 21.55 35.10 -38.58
CA HIS A 367 20.90 33.98 -37.86
C HIS A 367 21.78 33.28 -36.79
N ARG A 368 22.93 33.85 -36.43
CA ARG A 368 23.83 33.40 -35.34
C ARG A 368 24.02 34.48 -34.24
N GLN A 369 23.32 35.60 -34.32
CA GLN A 369 23.38 36.68 -33.33
C GLN A 369 22.04 36.74 -32.56
N PRO A 370 22.06 37.04 -31.25
CA PRO A 370 20.83 37.28 -30.51
C PRO A 370 20.09 38.55 -31.01
N PRO A 371 18.76 38.58 -30.95
CA PRO A 371 17.99 39.80 -31.22
C PRO A 371 18.31 40.92 -30.23
N VAL A 372 18.27 42.16 -30.73
CA VAL A 372 18.47 43.38 -29.93
C VAL A 372 17.22 43.68 -29.12
N VAL A 373 17.34 43.78 -27.80
CA VAL A 373 16.21 43.98 -26.87
C VAL A 373 16.14 45.43 -26.39
N PHE A 374 15.01 46.10 -26.63
CA PHE A 374 14.76 47.45 -26.14
C PHE A 374 13.90 47.40 -24.87
N LEU A 375 14.55 47.59 -23.72
CA LEU A 375 13.91 47.59 -22.41
C LEU A 375 13.51 49.01 -21.96
N PRO A 376 12.49 49.15 -21.09
CA PRO A 376 12.33 50.36 -20.29
C PRO A 376 13.57 50.55 -19.39
N LYS A 377 14.08 51.79 -19.25
CA LYS A 377 15.33 52.05 -18.51
C LYS A 377 15.36 51.42 -17.10
N LEU A 378 14.26 51.49 -16.35
CA LEU A 378 14.19 50.89 -15.00
C LEU A 378 14.36 49.36 -14.99
N VAL A 379 13.96 48.66 -16.06
CA VAL A 379 14.18 47.21 -16.22
C VAL A 379 15.61 46.93 -16.69
N TYR A 380 16.14 47.74 -17.61
CA TYR A 380 17.55 47.68 -18.00
C TYR A 380 18.47 47.84 -16.79
N ASP A 381 18.33 48.92 -16.04
CA ASP A 381 19.13 49.21 -14.84
C ASP A 381 19.01 48.09 -13.77
N MET A 382 17.87 47.40 -13.69
CA MET A 382 17.63 46.27 -12.77
C MET A 382 18.28 44.95 -13.22
N VAL A 383 18.37 44.72 -14.53
CA VAL A 383 19.01 43.52 -15.13
C VAL A 383 20.52 43.68 -15.22
N THR A 384 21.03 44.90 -15.49
CA THR A 384 22.46 45.15 -15.71
C THR A 384 23.22 45.60 -14.47
N SER A 385 22.56 46.08 -13.41
CA SER A 385 23.26 46.41 -12.16
C SER A 385 23.23 45.25 -11.17
N THR A 386 24.40 44.99 -10.57
CA THR A 386 24.55 44.00 -9.50
C THR A 386 24.18 44.58 -8.13
N ASP A 387 23.88 43.68 -7.20
CA ASP A 387 23.89 43.93 -5.76
C ASP A 387 25.30 43.76 -5.16
N SER A 388 25.41 43.80 -3.83
CA SER A 388 26.66 43.65 -3.08
C SER A 388 27.18 42.21 -2.99
N SER A 389 26.40 41.19 -3.38
CA SER A 389 26.88 39.81 -3.55
C SER A 389 27.25 39.48 -5.02
N GLY A 390 27.22 40.49 -5.90
CA GLY A 390 27.62 40.35 -7.30
C GLY A 390 26.58 39.64 -8.19
N LEU A 391 25.34 39.49 -7.72
CA LEU A 391 24.23 38.99 -8.52
C LEU A 391 23.48 40.14 -9.20
N PRO A 392 22.85 39.91 -10.37
CA PRO A 392 21.92 40.88 -10.95
C PRO A 392 20.76 41.13 -9.98
N LYS A 393 20.36 42.39 -9.77
CA LYS A 393 19.27 42.74 -8.83
C LYS A 393 17.94 42.03 -9.15
N ALA A 394 17.74 41.62 -10.40
CA ALA A 394 16.64 40.75 -10.83
C ALA A 394 16.50 39.45 -9.99
N ALA A 395 17.58 38.91 -9.42
CA ALA A 395 17.53 37.73 -8.54
C ALA A 395 16.72 37.97 -7.25
N SER A 396 16.67 39.23 -6.78
CA SER A 396 15.93 39.64 -5.57
C SER A 396 14.40 39.77 -5.77
N LEU A 397 13.91 39.56 -7.00
CA LEU A 397 12.48 39.58 -7.33
C LEU A 397 11.75 38.33 -6.83
N LEU A 398 10.44 38.45 -6.62
CA LEU A 398 9.57 37.33 -6.24
C LEU A 398 9.52 36.26 -7.34
N PRO A 399 9.46 34.96 -7.00
CA PRO A 399 9.43 33.88 -8.00
C PRO A 399 8.09 33.81 -8.76
N ALA A 400 6.99 34.24 -8.14
CA ALA A 400 5.64 34.24 -8.72
C ALA A 400 4.83 35.46 -8.23
N PRO A 401 3.81 35.94 -8.96
CA PRO A 401 2.97 37.05 -8.52
C PRO A 401 2.07 36.69 -7.33
N SER A 402 1.76 35.39 -7.17
CA SER A 402 0.88 34.81 -6.15
C SER A 402 1.54 34.62 -4.77
N VAL A 403 2.80 35.06 -4.59
CA VAL A 403 3.51 35.03 -3.30
C VAL A 403 3.98 36.43 -2.88
N VAL A 404 4.42 36.54 -1.62
CA VAL A 404 5.11 37.69 -1.02
C VAL A 404 6.37 37.23 -0.30
N TRP A 405 7.30 38.16 -0.05
CA TRP A 405 8.44 37.89 0.83
C TRP A 405 7.94 37.77 2.27
N ALA A 406 8.32 36.70 2.96
CA ALA A 406 7.93 36.43 4.35
C ALA A 406 8.63 37.36 5.35
N SER A 407 9.78 37.92 4.99
CA SER A 407 10.52 38.89 5.80
C SER A 407 11.34 39.85 4.92
N SER A 408 11.51 41.09 5.39
CA SER A 408 12.48 42.05 4.86
C SER A 408 13.93 41.66 5.17
N PHE A 409 14.17 40.93 6.27
CA PHE A 409 15.48 40.52 6.77
C PHE A 409 16.03 39.22 6.13
N ARG A 410 15.41 38.74 5.04
CA ARG A 410 15.90 37.55 4.32
C ARG A 410 17.34 37.76 3.83
N PRO A 411 18.22 36.74 3.84
CA PRO A 411 19.54 36.82 3.24
C PRO A 411 19.48 37.22 1.76
N LEU A 412 20.54 37.83 1.24
CA LEU A 412 20.75 37.94 -0.20
C LEU A 412 21.15 36.58 -0.77
N LEU A 413 20.82 36.33 -2.04
CA LEU A 413 21.29 35.14 -2.74
C LEU A 413 22.80 35.23 -3.00
N SER A 414 23.48 34.08 -2.97
CA SER A 414 24.88 33.95 -3.38
C SER A 414 24.98 33.42 -4.80
N LYS A 415 26.01 33.85 -5.54
CA LYS A 415 26.39 33.29 -6.84
C LYS A 415 26.86 31.83 -6.76
N THR A 416 27.19 31.33 -5.56
CA THR A 416 27.61 29.94 -5.32
C THR A 416 26.44 28.97 -5.07
N MET A 417 25.21 29.44 -4.88
CA MET A 417 24.07 28.56 -4.54
C MET A 417 23.61 27.71 -5.71
N THR A 418 23.54 26.40 -5.47
CA THR A 418 22.92 25.40 -6.36
C THR A 418 21.44 25.68 -6.61
N SER A 419 20.87 25.02 -7.64
CA SER A 419 19.43 25.06 -7.92
C SER A 419 18.59 24.54 -6.74
N THR A 420 19.11 23.59 -5.96
CA THR A 420 18.48 23.04 -4.76
C THR A 420 18.41 24.07 -3.64
N GLU A 421 19.54 24.73 -3.32
CA GLU A 421 19.59 25.78 -2.30
C GLU A 421 18.73 26.99 -2.66
N GLN A 422 18.76 27.44 -3.93
CA GLN A 422 17.87 28.50 -4.41
C GLN A 422 16.39 28.09 -4.26
N SER A 423 16.05 26.83 -4.53
CA SER A 423 14.70 26.29 -4.33
C SER A 423 14.29 26.28 -2.85
N LEU A 424 15.18 25.86 -1.94
CA LEU A 424 14.92 25.89 -0.49
C LEU A 424 14.73 27.33 0.00
N TYR A 425 15.61 28.25 -0.40
CA TYR A 425 15.51 29.68 -0.10
C TYR A 425 14.15 30.26 -0.51
N TYR A 426 13.68 30.01 -1.74
CA TYR A 426 12.37 30.51 -2.16
C TYR A 426 11.19 29.83 -1.43
N ARG A 427 11.31 28.56 -0.99
CA ARG A 427 10.29 27.90 -0.17
C ARG A 427 10.22 28.47 1.25
N GLN A 428 11.37 28.73 1.86
CA GLN A 428 11.50 29.28 3.22
C GLN A 428 11.08 30.77 3.29
N TRP A 429 11.59 31.61 2.38
CA TRP A 429 11.42 33.06 2.45
C TRP A 429 10.20 33.61 1.69
N THR A 430 9.34 32.78 1.08
CA THR A 430 8.11 33.25 0.42
C THR A 430 6.82 32.64 0.98
N ALA A 431 5.86 33.51 1.28
CA ALA A 431 4.54 33.18 1.79
C ALA A 431 3.43 33.34 0.71
N PRO A 432 2.40 32.48 0.70
CA PRO A 432 1.30 32.52 -0.26
C PRO A 432 0.33 33.70 -0.03
N ARG A 433 -0.04 34.42 -1.09
CA ARG A 433 -1.10 35.45 -1.05
C ARG A 433 -2.50 34.82 -0.95
N PRO A 434 -3.52 35.57 -0.49
CA PRO A 434 -4.92 35.17 -0.64
C PRO A 434 -5.23 34.76 -2.08
N GLY A 435 -5.87 33.59 -2.26
CA GLY A 435 -6.14 33.00 -3.57
C GLY A 435 -5.07 32.01 -4.09
N HIS A 436 -3.95 31.82 -3.38
CA HIS A 436 -3.04 30.69 -3.62
C HIS A 436 -3.53 29.44 -2.86
N MET A 437 -3.32 28.23 -3.40
CA MET A 437 -3.79 26.98 -2.76
C MET A 437 -3.24 26.80 -1.34
N ASP A 438 -1.92 26.97 -1.14
CA ASP A 438 -1.25 26.91 0.17
C ASP A 438 -1.66 28.04 1.16
N HIS A 439 -2.58 28.95 0.80
CA HIS A 439 -2.92 30.09 1.66
C HIS A 439 -3.76 29.66 2.87
N GLY A 440 -3.23 29.89 4.07
CA GLY A 440 -3.77 29.38 5.33
C GLY A 440 -3.06 28.11 5.81
N SER A 441 -2.36 27.38 4.95
CA SER A 441 -1.61 26.15 5.29
C SER A 441 -0.26 26.45 5.98
N ARG A 442 -0.26 27.26 7.05
CA ARG A 442 0.88 27.37 7.95
C ARG A 442 0.97 26.08 8.78
N ALA A 443 2.09 25.38 8.68
CA ALA A 443 2.36 24.19 9.47
C ALA A 443 2.69 24.60 10.93
N GLU A 444 1.68 24.62 11.79
CA GLU A 444 1.84 24.91 13.22
C GLU A 444 2.78 23.87 13.86
N GLY A 445 3.90 24.34 14.42
CA GLY A 445 4.92 23.49 15.06
C GLY A 445 6.08 23.02 14.17
N CYS A 446 6.13 23.38 12.87
CA CYS A 446 7.29 23.08 12.02
C CYS A 446 8.29 24.25 11.99
N VAL A 447 9.57 23.97 12.29
CA VAL A 447 10.62 25.00 12.46
C VAL A 447 10.89 25.80 11.17
N ASP A 448 10.84 25.14 10.01
CA ASP A 448 11.20 25.75 8.72
C ASP A 448 10.11 26.63 8.07
N GLY A 449 8.90 26.65 8.63
CA GLY A 449 7.83 27.55 8.18
C GLY A 449 7.19 27.23 6.82
N PHE A 450 7.59 26.15 6.13
CA PHE A 450 6.94 25.64 4.91
C PHE A 450 6.66 24.13 5.01
N HIS A 451 5.62 23.67 4.31
CA HIS A 451 5.28 22.24 4.29
C HIS A 451 6.27 21.45 3.40
N PRO A 452 6.89 20.35 3.87
CA PRO A 452 7.98 19.68 3.15
C PRO A 452 7.57 19.11 1.77
N ARG A 453 6.28 18.80 1.56
CA ARG A 453 5.76 18.32 0.27
C ARG A 453 5.49 19.46 -0.75
N ARG A 454 5.79 20.73 -0.41
CA ARG A 454 5.71 21.90 -1.30
C ARG A 454 6.87 21.86 -2.29
N LEU A 455 6.61 21.46 -3.55
CA LEU A 455 7.62 21.37 -4.61
C LEU A 455 7.72 22.68 -5.40
N LEU A 456 8.95 23.09 -5.74
CA LEU A 456 9.22 24.19 -6.67
C LEU A 456 9.86 23.62 -7.94
N LEU A 457 9.19 23.77 -9.09
CA LEU A 457 9.71 23.34 -10.39
C LEU A 457 10.56 24.44 -11.03
N SER A 458 11.87 24.37 -10.84
CA SER A 458 12.85 25.18 -11.59
C SER A 458 13.18 24.54 -12.95
N GLY A 459 13.69 25.34 -13.88
CA GLY A 459 14.13 24.90 -15.19
C GLY A 459 14.03 26.00 -16.25
N PRO A 460 14.89 26.00 -17.29
CA PRO A 460 14.96 27.02 -18.35
C PRO A 460 13.63 27.55 -18.90
N PRO A 461 13.60 28.78 -19.46
CA PRO A 461 12.43 29.31 -20.16
C PRO A 461 11.97 28.34 -21.27
N GLN A 462 10.66 28.36 -21.56
CA GLN A 462 9.98 27.49 -22.54
C GLN A 462 10.03 25.97 -22.33
N ILE A 463 10.81 25.41 -21.40
CA ILE A 463 10.58 24.00 -21.00
C ILE A 463 9.14 23.88 -20.50
N GLY A 464 8.42 22.89 -21.04
CA GLY A 464 7.01 22.59 -20.76
C GLY A 464 6.78 22.11 -19.32
N LYS A 465 6.95 23.00 -18.34
CA LYS A 465 6.80 22.73 -16.90
C LYS A 465 5.44 22.14 -16.56
N THR A 466 4.37 22.54 -17.27
CA THR A 466 3.03 21.94 -17.18
C THR A 466 3.02 20.47 -17.63
N GLY A 467 3.72 20.13 -18.72
CA GLY A 467 3.85 18.75 -19.20
C GLY A 467 4.66 17.88 -18.25
N ALA A 468 5.76 18.41 -17.71
CA ALA A 468 6.55 17.73 -16.67
C ALA A 468 5.74 17.48 -15.39
N TYR A 469 4.92 18.45 -14.97
CA TYR A 469 4.00 18.31 -13.84
C TYR A 469 2.92 17.24 -14.09
N LEU A 470 2.28 17.24 -15.27
CA LEU A 470 1.29 16.22 -15.65
C LEU A 470 1.91 14.82 -15.74
N GLN A 471 3.15 14.69 -16.25
CA GLN A 471 3.88 13.43 -16.27
C GLN A 471 4.23 12.95 -14.85
N PHE A 472 4.66 13.86 -13.97
CA PHE A 472 4.88 13.55 -12.55
C PHE A 472 3.59 13.06 -11.86
N LEU A 473 2.44 13.73 -12.09
CA LEU A 473 1.15 13.27 -11.59
C LEU A 473 0.77 11.89 -12.15
N SER A 474 1.08 11.59 -13.41
CA SER A 474 0.82 10.27 -14.02
C SER A 474 1.66 9.17 -13.36
N ILE A 475 2.95 9.44 -13.08
CA ILE A 475 3.85 8.53 -12.37
C ILE A 475 3.37 8.32 -10.92
N LEU A 476 3.07 9.41 -10.20
CA LEU A 476 2.56 9.39 -8.83
C LEU A 476 1.26 8.57 -8.74
N SER A 477 0.32 8.79 -9.66
CA SER A 477 -0.94 8.04 -9.75
C SER A 477 -0.71 6.54 -9.91
N ARG A 478 0.20 6.13 -10.82
CA ARG A 478 0.57 4.72 -11.03
C ARG A 478 1.25 4.09 -9.81
N MET A 479 2.09 4.85 -9.10
CA MET A 479 2.72 4.39 -7.86
C MET A 479 1.69 4.20 -6.75
N LEU A 480 0.80 5.17 -6.54
CA LEU A 480 -0.28 5.10 -5.54
C LEU A 480 -1.24 3.94 -5.81
N ILE A 481 -1.59 3.68 -7.07
CA ILE A 481 -2.41 2.50 -7.43
C ILE A 481 -1.70 1.21 -7.02
N ARG A 482 -0.42 1.03 -7.38
CA ARG A 482 0.38 -0.16 -7.02
C ARG A 482 0.54 -0.35 -5.51
N LEU A 483 0.63 0.73 -4.72
CA LEU A 483 0.66 0.65 -3.26
C LEU A 483 -0.70 0.20 -2.66
N THR A 484 -1.79 0.33 -3.43
CA THR A 484 -3.11 -0.24 -3.06
C THR A 484 -3.37 -1.62 -3.67
N GLU A 485 -2.43 -2.22 -4.42
CA GLU A 485 -2.58 -3.56 -4.99
C GLU A 485 -1.89 -4.63 -4.11
N VAL A 486 -2.58 -5.73 -3.84
CA VAL A 486 -2.03 -6.91 -3.17
C VAL A 486 -2.37 -8.18 -3.95
N ASP A 487 -1.42 -9.12 -4.01
CA ASP A 487 -1.68 -10.45 -4.53
C ASP A 487 -2.29 -11.31 -3.41
N VAL A 488 -3.53 -11.78 -3.61
CA VAL A 488 -4.28 -12.64 -2.67
C VAL A 488 -4.45 -14.03 -3.25
N TYR A 489 -4.61 -15.04 -2.39
CA TYR A 489 -4.94 -16.39 -2.84
C TYR A 489 -6.34 -16.43 -3.48
N ASP A 490 -6.42 -17.13 -4.60
CA ASP A 490 -7.57 -17.23 -5.51
C ASP A 490 -7.92 -18.72 -5.62
N GLU A 491 -8.42 -19.22 -4.49
CA GLU A 491 -8.63 -20.64 -4.22
C GLU A 491 -9.90 -21.14 -4.96
N GLU A 492 -10.09 -22.44 -5.11
CA GLU A 492 -11.27 -23.00 -5.80
C GLU A 492 -12.43 -23.25 -4.82
N GLU A 493 -13.66 -23.19 -5.34
CA GLU A 493 -14.87 -23.20 -4.51
C GLU A 493 -15.41 -24.62 -4.29
N ILE A 494 -15.66 -24.94 -3.03
CA ILE A 494 -16.08 -26.28 -2.61
C ILE A 494 -17.59 -26.46 -2.83
N ASN A 495 -18.03 -27.71 -3.06
CA ASN A 495 -19.42 -28.13 -3.29
C ASN A 495 -20.01 -27.86 -4.70
N LEU A 496 -19.21 -27.46 -5.70
CA LEU A 496 -19.70 -27.24 -7.07
C LEU A 496 -20.33 -28.49 -7.73
N ASP A 497 -19.82 -29.69 -7.41
CA ASP A 497 -20.20 -30.97 -8.06
C ASP A 497 -21.13 -31.87 -7.23
N LEU A 498 -21.59 -31.45 -6.03
CA LEU A 498 -22.50 -32.25 -5.18
C LEU A 498 -23.96 -32.21 -5.65
N ARG A 499 -24.20 -32.53 -6.92
CA ARG A 499 -25.46 -32.27 -7.63
C ARG A 499 -26.07 -33.51 -8.29
N GLU A 500 -26.64 -34.40 -7.48
CA GLU A 500 -27.75 -35.28 -7.93
C GLU A 500 -28.53 -35.94 -6.76
N GLU A 501 -27.85 -36.44 -5.71
CA GLU A 501 -28.46 -37.30 -4.66
C GLU A 501 -28.48 -36.67 -3.25
N SER A 502 -29.11 -35.49 -3.13
CA SER A 502 -29.42 -34.84 -1.84
C SER A 502 -30.89 -34.43 -1.79
N GLU A 503 -31.66 -35.09 -0.92
CA GLU A 503 -33.06 -34.73 -0.63
C GLU A 503 -33.16 -33.44 0.20
N TRP A 504 -32.16 -33.19 1.04
CA TRP A 504 -32.03 -31.99 1.86
C TRP A 504 -31.72 -30.77 1.00
N ARG A 505 -32.54 -29.71 1.13
CA ARG A 505 -32.39 -28.41 0.48
C ARG A 505 -32.85 -27.31 1.43
N TYR A 506 -32.15 -26.18 1.52
CA TYR A 506 -32.75 -25.00 2.14
C TYR A 506 -33.91 -24.49 1.27
N HIS A 507 -35.12 -24.42 1.84
CA HIS A 507 -36.32 -24.00 1.10
C HIS A 507 -36.26 -22.54 0.66
N GLN A 508 -35.48 -21.69 1.35
CA GLN A 508 -35.13 -20.34 0.91
C GLN A 508 -33.61 -20.18 0.84
N ARG A 509 -33.09 -19.78 -0.33
CA ARG A 509 -31.65 -19.50 -0.51
C ARG A 509 -31.20 -18.18 0.14
N SER A 510 -32.14 -17.41 0.66
CA SER A 510 -31.99 -16.07 1.25
C SER A 510 -31.88 -16.05 2.78
N ASP A 511 -32.10 -17.18 3.48
CA ASP A 511 -32.11 -17.23 4.96
C ASP A 511 -30.83 -16.63 5.58
N PRO A 512 -30.90 -15.63 6.48
CA PRO A 512 -29.72 -14.94 7.01
C PRO A 512 -28.91 -15.79 8.00
N TRP A 513 -29.54 -16.75 8.68
CA TRP A 513 -28.93 -17.59 9.70
C TRP A 513 -29.40 -19.06 9.56
N PRO A 514 -28.58 -20.04 10.00
CA PRO A 514 -28.94 -21.46 9.91
C PRO A 514 -30.01 -21.83 10.95
N ASP A 515 -31.16 -22.34 10.49
CA ASP A 515 -32.09 -23.05 11.36
C ASP A 515 -31.40 -24.27 11.99
N LEU A 516 -31.53 -24.41 13.31
CA LEU A 516 -30.79 -25.40 14.09
C LEU A 516 -31.24 -26.85 13.80
N GLU A 517 -32.55 -27.07 13.59
CA GLU A 517 -33.12 -28.41 13.40
C GLU A 517 -32.98 -28.93 11.96
N LEU A 518 -32.85 -28.04 10.99
CA LEU A 518 -32.39 -28.37 9.64
C LEU A 518 -30.87 -28.56 9.62
N PHE A 519 -30.09 -27.67 10.24
CA PHE A 519 -28.63 -27.75 10.23
C PHE A 519 -28.09 -29.01 10.92
N ARG A 520 -28.70 -29.44 12.04
CA ARG A 520 -28.37 -30.69 12.74
C ARG A 520 -28.41 -31.94 11.83
N LYS A 521 -29.29 -31.94 10.82
CA LYS A 521 -29.51 -33.05 9.87
C LYS A 521 -28.54 -33.04 8.68
N LEU A 522 -27.79 -31.96 8.49
CA LEU A 522 -26.78 -31.90 7.42
C LEU A 522 -25.62 -32.88 7.74
N PRO A 523 -25.17 -33.69 6.76
CA PRO A 523 -23.99 -34.53 6.92
C PRO A 523 -22.73 -33.66 7.06
N PHE A 524 -21.76 -34.13 7.84
CA PHE A 524 -20.44 -33.50 7.89
C PHE A 524 -19.63 -33.92 6.66
N ASP A 525 -19.09 -32.96 5.92
CA ASP A 525 -18.12 -33.22 4.88
C ASP A 525 -16.72 -33.40 5.48
N TYR A 526 -16.23 -34.63 5.44
CA TYR A 526 -14.91 -35.03 5.90
C TYR A 526 -13.78 -34.56 4.98
N THR A 527 -14.10 -34.12 3.75
CA THR A 527 -13.12 -33.75 2.73
C THR A 527 -12.37 -32.48 3.10
N VAL A 528 -11.04 -32.56 3.16
CA VAL A 528 -10.16 -31.40 3.41
C VAL A 528 -9.93 -30.66 2.09
N HIS A 529 -10.86 -29.78 1.73
CA HIS A 529 -10.81 -29.02 0.46
C HIS A 529 -9.80 -27.87 0.43
N ASP A 530 -9.25 -27.48 1.58
CA ASP A 530 -8.37 -26.32 1.67
C ASP A 530 -7.01 -26.62 1.01
N PRO A 531 -6.60 -25.91 -0.06
CA PRO A 531 -5.33 -26.15 -0.75
C PRO A 531 -4.09 -25.74 0.08
N LYS A 532 -4.26 -25.34 1.36
CA LYS A 532 -3.18 -25.44 2.36
C LYS A 532 -2.81 -26.87 2.76
N TYR A 533 -3.57 -27.85 2.27
CA TYR A 533 -3.41 -29.28 2.50
C TYR A 533 -3.54 -30.13 1.21
N GLU A 534 -3.12 -29.64 0.02
CA GLU A 534 -3.02 -30.48 -1.22
C GLU A 534 -2.12 -31.73 -0.97
N ASP A 535 -1.22 -31.64 0.01
CA ASP A 535 -0.30 -32.70 0.46
C ASP A 535 -0.81 -33.46 1.70
N ALA A 536 -2.13 -33.49 1.96
CA ALA A 536 -2.76 -34.24 3.05
C ALA A 536 -3.44 -35.54 2.62
N SER A 537 -3.53 -36.49 3.55
CA SER A 537 -4.26 -37.76 3.37
C SER A 537 -5.76 -37.59 3.17
N LEU A 538 -6.32 -38.38 2.26
CA LEU A 538 -7.76 -38.39 1.98
C LEU A 538 -8.52 -39.03 3.13
N ILE A 539 -9.43 -38.27 3.76
CA ILE A 539 -10.27 -38.77 4.87
C ILE A 539 -11.49 -39.49 4.30
N CYS A 540 -11.58 -40.79 4.50
CA CYS A 540 -12.67 -41.62 4.02
C CYS A 540 -13.97 -41.36 4.79
N SER A 541 -15.07 -41.22 4.05
CA SER A 541 -16.43 -41.29 4.56
C SER A 541 -17.23 -42.36 3.80
N HIS A 542 -18.26 -42.93 4.44
CA HIS A 542 -19.01 -44.11 3.97
C HIS A 542 -20.00 -43.77 2.83
N ARG A 543 -19.52 -43.15 1.74
CA ARG A 543 -20.35 -42.83 0.56
C ARG A 543 -19.69 -43.11 -0.81
N GLN A 544 -18.49 -43.69 -0.85
CA GLN A 544 -17.80 -44.04 -2.10
C GLN A 544 -17.94 -45.51 -2.53
N GLY A 545 -18.37 -46.42 -1.64
CA GLY A 545 -18.39 -47.88 -1.88
C GLY A 545 -19.43 -48.42 -2.86
N ALA A 546 -20.23 -47.57 -3.52
CA ALA A 546 -21.38 -47.97 -4.33
C ALA A 546 -21.36 -47.48 -5.79
N ARG A 547 -20.24 -46.94 -6.29
CA ARG A 547 -20.10 -46.44 -7.67
C ARG A 547 -18.83 -46.96 -8.38
N SER A 548 -18.68 -48.29 -8.41
CA SER A 548 -17.71 -48.94 -9.31
C SER A 548 -18.01 -48.65 -10.79
N GLU A 549 -16.97 -48.73 -11.62
CA GLU A 549 -16.97 -48.73 -13.09
C GLU A 549 -17.47 -47.46 -13.83
N GLY A 550 -18.48 -46.73 -13.34
CA GLY A 550 -19.10 -45.63 -14.10
C GLY A 550 -18.32 -44.32 -14.20
N ALA A 551 -17.82 -43.78 -13.08
CA ALA A 551 -17.33 -42.40 -12.99
C ALA A 551 -15.80 -42.22 -13.08
N LEU A 552 -15.04 -43.32 -12.98
CA LEU A 552 -13.58 -43.31 -12.83
C LEU A 552 -12.82 -42.72 -14.03
N THR A 553 -13.43 -42.75 -15.22
CA THR A 553 -12.80 -42.30 -16.47
C THR A 553 -12.44 -40.82 -16.47
N ARG A 554 -13.17 -39.94 -15.78
CA ARG A 554 -12.95 -38.49 -15.85
C ARG A 554 -11.99 -37.94 -14.80
N ALA A 555 -12.08 -38.43 -13.55
CA ALA A 555 -11.13 -38.06 -12.49
C ALA A 555 -9.72 -38.65 -12.75
N GLY A 556 -9.64 -39.91 -13.20
CA GLY A 556 -8.37 -40.56 -13.50
C GLY A 556 -7.55 -39.85 -14.59
N HIS A 557 -8.20 -39.35 -15.66
CA HIS A 557 -7.53 -38.69 -16.77
C HIS A 557 -6.80 -37.39 -16.40
N GLN A 558 -7.11 -36.76 -15.26
CA GLN A 558 -6.40 -35.57 -14.78
C GLN A 558 -5.26 -35.91 -13.81
N ALA A 559 -5.29 -37.08 -13.18
CA ALA A 559 -4.20 -37.62 -12.36
C ALA A 559 -3.10 -38.24 -13.23
N CYS A 560 -3.45 -39.20 -14.10
CA CYS A 560 -2.50 -39.98 -14.92
C CYS A 560 -1.66 -39.15 -15.91
N ASN A 561 -2.00 -37.87 -16.10
CA ASN A 561 -1.28 -36.96 -16.99
C ASN A 561 -0.17 -36.15 -16.26
N ARG A 562 -0.02 -36.29 -14.93
CA ARG A 562 1.15 -35.76 -14.17
C ARG A 562 2.38 -36.69 -14.28
N ASP A 563 2.20 -37.99 -14.54
CA ASP A 563 3.26 -39.02 -14.47
C ASP A 563 4.35 -38.93 -15.56
N ARG A 564 4.24 -37.97 -16.49
CA ARG A 564 5.28 -37.66 -17.49
C ARG A 564 6.17 -36.47 -17.13
N ALA A 565 5.96 -35.86 -15.96
CA ALA A 565 6.88 -34.86 -15.40
C ALA A 565 8.01 -35.54 -14.61
N PRO A 566 9.27 -35.06 -14.72
CA PRO A 566 10.36 -35.58 -13.89
C PRO A 566 10.12 -35.26 -12.40
N PRO A 567 10.72 -36.04 -11.47
CA PRO A 567 10.60 -35.78 -10.04
C PRO A 567 11.13 -34.38 -9.71
N ARG A 568 10.21 -33.51 -9.26
CA ARG A 568 10.55 -32.14 -8.85
C ARG A 568 11.43 -32.16 -7.60
N LYS A 569 12.34 -31.19 -7.48
CA LYS A 569 13.19 -31.08 -6.30
C LYS A 569 12.34 -30.79 -5.06
N PRO A 570 12.78 -31.20 -3.85
CA PRO A 570 12.07 -30.89 -2.60
C PRO A 570 11.81 -29.38 -2.39
N GLU A 571 12.67 -28.53 -2.94
CA GLU A 571 12.58 -27.07 -2.85
C GLU A 571 11.50 -26.46 -3.78
N ASP A 572 11.10 -27.19 -4.83
CA ASP A 572 10.04 -26.80 -5.78
C ASP A 572 8.64 -27.31 -5.37
N LEU A 573 8.50 -27.94 -4.19
CA LEU A 573 7.25 -28.59 -3.77
C LEU A 573 6.08 -27.63 -3.52
N PHE A 574 6.34 -26.33 -3.35
CA PHE A 574 5.28 -25.32 -3.32
C PHE A 574 4.76 -25.06 -4.74
N ALA A 575 3.85 -25.91 -5.21
CA ALA A 575 3.00 -25.61 -6.34
C ALA A 575 2.44 -24.18 -6.15
N ARG A 576 2.68 -23.31 -7.14
CA ARG A 576 2.37 -21.88 -7.05
C ARG A 576 0.85 -21.70 -7.00
N ARG A 577 0.27 -21.72 -5.78
CA ARG A 577 -1.16 -21.48 -5.56
C ARG A 577 -1.58 -20.26 -6.34
N ARG A 578 -2.74 -20.37 -6.97
CA ARG A 578 -3.27 -19.32 -7.83
C ARG A 578 -3.49 -18.07 -6.99
N THR A 579 -3.02 -16.93 -7.50
CA THR A 579 -3.25 -15.64 -6.88
C THR A 579 -3.90 -14.69 -7.87
N ALA A 580 -4.80 -13.85 -7.37
CA ALA A 580 -5.36 -12.72 -8.08
C ALA A 580 -4.80 -11.44 -7.48
N ARG A 581 -4.59 -10.42 -8.31
CA ARG A 581 -4.24 -9.09 -7.84
C ARG A 581 -5.51 -8.33 -7.51
N MET A 582 -5.69 -8.01 -6.23
CA MET A 582 -6.85 -7.30 -5.72
C MET A 582 -6.42 -5.94 -5.20
N ARG A 583 -7.26 -4.93 -5.44
CA ARG A 583 -7.07 -3.61 -4.85
C ARG A 583 -7.65 -3.60 -3.44
N LEU A 584 -6.90 -3.09 -2.47
CA LEU A 584 -7.35 -2.92 -1.10
C LEU A 584 -8.60 -2.02 -1.05
N SER A 585 -9.64 -2.51 -0.36
CA SER A 585 -10.84 -1.74 -0.05
C SER A 585 -10.64 -0.87 1.18
N GLN A 586 -11.60 0.02 1.47
CA GLN A 586 -11.62 0.85 2.68
C GLN A 586 -11.79 0.05 4.00
N TYR A 587 -11.99 -1.27 3.90
CA TYR A 587 -12.17 -2.19 5.02
C TYR A 587 -11.04 -3.23 5.12
N ALA A 588 -9.88 -2.94 4.52
CA ALA A 588 -8.74 -3.84 4.58
C ALA A 588 -8.11 -3.89 5.99
N ALA A 589 -7.56 -5.04 6.34
CA ALA A 589 -6.57 -5.16 7.40
C ALA A 589 -5.18 -4.75 6.87
N HIS A 590 -4.40 -4.07 7.70
CA HIS A 590 -3.11 -3.47 7.29
C HIS A 590 -1.93 -3.95 8.12
N ASN A 591 -0.73 -3.85 7.55
CA ASN A 591 0.55 -4.07 8.23
C ASN A 591 1.22 -2.74 8.62
N THR A 592 2.43 -2.80 9.18
CA THR A 592 3.15 -1.65 9.77
C THR A 592 3.35 -0.46 8.83
N TYR A 593 3.50 -0.68 7.52
CA TYR A 593 3.75 0.38 6.53
C TYR A 593 2.49 1.18 6.12
N HIS A 594 1.34 1.03 6.79
CA HIS A 594 0.13 1.80 6.48
C HIS A 594 0.01 3.05 7.37
N HIS A 595 0.09 4.21 6.73
CA HIS A 595 0.36 5.50 7.39
C HIS A 595 -0.78 6.53 7.22
N CYS A 596 -2.04 6.14 7.43
CA CYS A 596 -3.14 7.11 7.58
C CYS A 596 -3.22 7.66 9.02
N GLU A 597 -3.86 8.82 9.24
CA GLU A 597 -3.90 9.48 10.55
C GLU A 597 -4.61 8.62 11.62
N GLN A 598 -5.73 8.00 11.27
CA GLN A 598 -6.49 7.12 12.16
C GLN A 598 -5.68 5.87 12.56
N CYS A 599 -4.95 5.27 11.60
CA CYS A 599 -4.07 4.15 11.90
C CYS A 599 -2.87 4.56 12.76
N HIS A 600 -2.28 5.75 12.61
CA HIS A 600 -1.23 6.20 13.55
C HIS A 600 -1.77 6.31 14.99
N GLN A 601 -2.98 6.84 15.18
CA GLN A 601 -3.64 6.89 16.48
C GLN A 601 -3.91 5.50 17.06
N TYR A 602 -4.43 4.57 16.24
CA TYR A 602 -4.68 3.18 16.65
C TYR A 602 -3.38 2.40 16.97
N MET A 603 -2.31 2.62 16.19
CA MET A 603 -0.99 1.96 16.36
C MET A 603 -0.16 2.56 17.51
N GLY A 604 -0.50 3.77 17.98
CA GLY A 604 0.25 4.50 19.01
C GLY A 604 1.43 5.34 18.51
N PHE A 605 1.52 5.63 17.21
CA PHE A 605 2.60 6.48 16.67
C PHE A 605 2.29 7.97 16.83
N HIS A 606 2.55 8.51 18.02
CA HIS A 606 2.37 9.93 18.32
C HIS A 606 3.60 10.76 17.90
N PRO A 607 3.45 11.88 17.16
CA PRO A 607 4.58 12.71 16.66
C PRO A 607 5.29 13.57 17.75
N ARG A 608 5.36 13.07 18.99
CA ARG A 608 6.09 13.68 20.11
C ARG A 608 6.95 12.68 20.91
N CYS A 609 7.14 11.46 20.38
CA CYS A 609 7.99 10.42 20.96
C CYS A 609 7.76 10.11 22.45
N GLN A 610 6.51 10.24 22.93
CA GLN A 610 6.14 9.70 24.24
C GLN A 610 6.09 8.18 24.16
N LEU A 611 6.87 7.51 25.00
CA LEU A 611 6.83 6.05 25.15
C LEU A 611 5.43 5.62 25.58
N TYR A 612 4.84 4.67 24.86
CA TYR A 612 3.60 4.05 25.30
C TYR A 612 3.87 3.20 26.54
N GLU A 613 3.38 3.65 27.69
CA GLU A 613 3.48 2.92 28.94
C GLU A 613 2.65 1.63 28.83
N SER A 614 3.36 0.50 28.86
CA SER A 614 2.79 -0.84 28.84
C SER A 614 3.08 -1.53 30.18
N SER A 615 2.04 -1.97 30.88
CA SER A 615 2.15 -2.77 32.10
C SER A 615 2.37 -4.26 31.74
N LEU A 616 3.17 -4.97 32.54
CA LEU A 616 3.39 -6.41 32.43
C LEU A 616 2.64 -7.10 33.57
N HIS A 617 1.74 -8.02 33.23
CA HIS A 617 0.90 -8.74 34.18
C HIS A 617 1.09 -10.24 34.02
N ALA A 618 1.31 -10.95 35.13
CA ALA A 618 1.24 -12.40 35.13
C ALA A 618 -0.23 -12.85 35.19
N PHE A 619 -0.58 -13.89 34.43
CA PHE A 619 -1.85 -14.59 34.49
C PHE A 619 -1.56 -16.09 34.53
N ALA A 620 -2.01 -16.76 35.59
CA ALA A 620 -1.66 -18.15 35.85
C ALA A 620 -2.92 -18.99 36.06
N PHE A 621 -2.92 -20.23 35.53
CA PHE A 621 -4.02 -21.17 35.73
C PHE A 621 -3.54 -22.62 35.74
N SER A 622 -4.14 -23.43 36.62
CA SER A 622 -3.84 -24.86 36.74
C SER A 622 -4.53 -25.67 35.64
N TYR A 623 -3.79 -26.51 34.92
CA TYR A 623 -4.39 -27.44 33.95
C TYR A 623 -4.18 -28.90 34.38
N SER A 624 -5.29 -29.57 34.70
CA SER A 624 -5.31 -30.89 35.36
C SER A 624 -4.61 -32.01 34.59
N MET A 625 -4.53 -31.93 33.26
CA MET A 625 -3.84 -32.91 32.41
C MET A 625 -2.33 -32.66 32.25
N LEU A 626 -1.82 -31.48 32.63
CA LEU A 626 -0.38 -31.19 32.71
C LEU A 626 0.16 -31.34 34.12
N GLY A 627 -0.68 -31.17 35.15
CA GLY A 627 -0.28 -31.28 36.56
C GLY A 627 0.54 -30.08 37.08
N GLU A 628 0.74 -29.07 36.23
CA GLU A 628 1.51 -27.85 36.50
C GLU A 628 0.61 -26.60 36.32
N GLU A 629 1.02 -25.50 36.93
CA GLU A 629 0.39 -24.19 36.77
C GLU A 629 0.97 -23.48 35.54
N ILE A 630 0.12 -23.17 34.56
CA ILE A 630 0.53 -22.49 33.32
C ILE A 630 0.63 -21.00 33.60
N GLN A 631 1.84 -20.50 33.81
CA GLN A 631 2.10 -19.06 33.94
C GLN A 631 2.29 -18.40 32.57
N LEU A 632 1.35 -17.52 32.20
CA LEU A 632 1.42 -16.66 31.02
C LEU A 632 1.65 -15.20 31.43
N HIS A 633 2.06 -14.36 30.48
CA HIS A 633 2.27 -12.94 30.73
C HIS A 633 1.54 -12.08 29.69
N PHE A 634 0.78 -11.09 30.14
CA PHE A 634 0.19 -10.06 29.28
C PHE A 634 1.04 -8.78 29.32
N ILE A 635 1.37 -8.24 28.15
CA ILE A 635 1.82 -6.86 27.99
C ILE A 635 0.59 -6.05 27.55
N ILE A 636 0.14 -5.14 28.42
CA ILE A 636 -1.09 -4.35 28.23
C ILE A 636 -0.71 -2.86 28.11
N PRO A 637 -0.98 -2.21 26.97
CA PRO A 637 -0.89 -0.75 26.87
C PRO A 637 -1.93 -0.08 27.78
N LYS A 638 -1.60 1.00 28.50
CA LYS A 638 -2.55 1.71 29.38
C LYS A 638 -3.86 2.12 28.69
N SER A 639 -3.80 2.43 27.39
CA SER A 639 -4.97 2.72 26.54
C SER A 639 -6.00 1.57 26.46
N LYS A 640 -5.58 0.33 26.79
CA LYS A 640 -6.34 -0.93 26.66
C LYS A 640 -6.69 -1.61 27.99
N GLU A 641 -6.22 -1.10 29.13
CA GLU A 641 -6.49 -1.66 30.47
C GLU A 641 -8.00 -1.75 30.79
N HIS A 642 -8.84 -0.91 30.16
CA HIS A 642 -10.30 -0.94 30.30
C HIS A 642 -10.98 -2.24 29.80
N HIS A 643 -10.28 -3.09 29.03
CA HIS A 643 -10.75 -4.41 28.64
C HIS A 643 -10.56 -5.49 29.74
N PHE A 644 -9.92 -5.16 30.86
CA PHE A 644 -9.48 -6.11 31.89
C PHE A 644 -9.95 -5.73 33.30
N VAL A 645 -9.87 -6.67 34.24
CA VAL A 645 -10.17 -6.48 35.66
C VAL A 645 -8.90 -6.73 36.46
N PHE A 646 -8.63 -5.88 37.45
CA PHE A 646 -7.40 -5.90 38.25
C PHE A 646 -7.72 -5.82 39.74
N SER A 647 -7.05 -6.64 40.54
CA SER A 647 -7.31 -6.80 41.96
C SER A 647 -6.95 -5.57 42.79
N GLN A 648 -7.63 -5.38 43.92
CA GLN A 648 -7.27 -4.36 44.91
C GLN A 648 -7.14 -4.94 46.32
N PRO A 649 -6.07 -4.59 47.08
CA PRO A 649 -4.91 -3.80 46.69
C PRO A 649 -3.79 -4.69 46.10
N GLY A 650 -3.54 -4.60 44.79
CA GLY A 650 -2.43 -5.33 44.16
C GLY A 650 -2.19 -5.01 42.69
N GLY A 651 -3.25 -4.75 41.91
CA GLY A 651 -3.15 -4.51 40.47
C GLY A 651 -2.83 -5.78 39.66
N GLN A 652 -2.97 -6.97 40.26
CA GLN A 652 -2.82 -8.24 39.56
C GLN A 652 -4.00 -8.43 38.60
N LEU A 653 -3.74 -8.93 37.40
CA LEU A 653 -4.76 -9.25 36.41
C LEU A 653 -5.65 -10.40 36.91
N GLU A 654 -6.95 -10.13 37.08
CA GLU A 654 -7.95 -11.11 37.50
C GLU A 654 -8.64 -11.73 36.28
N SER A 655 -9.12 -10.91 35.34
CA SER A 655 -9.82 -11.39 34.16
C SER A 655 -9.76 -10.42 32.97
N MET A 656 -10.05 -10.95 31.79
CA MET A 656 -10.42 -10.24 30.58
C MET A 656 -11.94 -10.13 30.54
N ARG A 657 -12.49 -8.91 30.43
CA ARG A 657 -13.94 -8.66 30.56
C ARG A 657 -14.71 -9.31 29.41
N LEU A 658 -15.76 -10.06 29.74
CA LEU A 658 -16.67 -10.64 28.74
C LEU A 658 -18.04 -9.94 28.77
N PRO A 659 -18.62 -9.59 27.61
CA PRO A 659 -19.95 -8.98 27.51
C PRO A 659 -21.06 -10.03 27.70
N LEU A 660 -22.31 -9.59 27.67
CA LEU A 660 -23.47 -10.47 27.76
C LEU A 660 -23.96 -10.94 26.39
N VAL A 661 -24.54 -12.14 26.35
CA VAL A 661 -25.27 -12.70 25.21
C VAL A 661 -26.42 -11.77 24.80
N THR A 662 -27.05 -11.11 25.76
CA THR A 662 -28.15 -10.16 25.56
C THR A 662 -27.75 -8.77 25.04
N ASP A 663 -26.46 -8.40 25.10
CA ASP A 663 -25.99 -7.07 24.67
C ASP A 663 -26.26 -6.83 23.17
N LYS A 664 -26.64 -5.59 22.82
CA LYS A 664 -26.94 -5.15 21.45
C LYS A 664 -26.20 -3.88 21.03
N SER A 665 -24.99 -3.67 21.59
CA SER A 665 -24.09 -2.62 21.14
C SER A 665 -23.70 -2.85 19.67
N HIS A 666 -23.91 -1.83 18.83
CA HIS A 666 -23.38 -1.80 17.46
C HIS A 666 -22.04 -1.05 17.35
N GLU A 667 -21.53 -0.51 18.47
CA GLU A 667 -20.28 0.25 18.55
C GLU A 667 -19.08 -0.63 18.94
N SER A 668 -19.34 -1.85 19.43
CA SER A 668 -18.34 -2.83 19.85
C SER A 668 -18.55 -4.20 19.22
N ILE A 669 -17.48 -4.99 19.11
CA ILE A 669 -17.50 -6.42 18.79
C ILE A 669 -17.45 -7.20 20.10
N LYS A 670 -18.29 -8.23 20.27
CA LYS A 670 -18.33 -9.00 21.53
C LYS A 670 -17.16 -9.95 21.69
N SER A 671 -16.79 -10.65 20.62
CA SER A 671 -15.87 -11.78 20.64
C SER A 671 -14.42 -11.31 20.63
N PRO A 672 -13.62 -11.59 21.68
CA PRO A 672 -12.20 -11.25 21.70
C PRO A 672 -11.45 -11.92 20.54
N THR A 673 -10.66 -11.15 19.80
CA THR A 673 -9.89 -11.66 18.65
C THR A 673 -8.46 -11.97 19.06
N PHE A 674 -8.04 -13.21 18.86
CA PHE A 674 -6.67 -13.68 19.04
C PHE A 674 -6.00 -13.90 17.68
N THR A 675 -4.75 -13.45 17.56
CA THR A 675 -3.91 -13.71 16.38
C THR A 675 -2.57 -14.31 16.79
N PRO A 676 -2.31 -15.61 16.53
CA PRO A 676 -1.02 -16.24 16.83
C PRO A 676 0.09 -15.72 15.90
N THR A 677 1.27 -15.45 16.44
CA THR A 677 2.39 -14.90 15.65
C THR A 677 3.09 -15.96 14.81
N THR A 678 3.22 -15.69 13.51
CA THR A 678 3.90 -16.59 12.58
C THR A 678 5.27 -16.07 12.12
N GLY A 679 5.91 -15.21 12.92
CA GLY A 679 7.19 -14.55 12.62
C GLY A 679 7.08 -13.37 11.65
N ARG A 680 5.87 -12.87 11.39
CA ARG A 680 5.56 -11.84 10.38
C ARG A 680 5.40 -10.43 10.98
N HIS A 681 6.28 -10.02 11.89
CA HIS A 681 6.14 -8.78 12.66
C HIS A 681 5.94 -7.52 11.79
N GLU A 682 6.60 -7.37 10.63
CA GLU A 682 6.34 -6.24 9.70
C GLU A 682 5.29 -6.51 8.61
N LEU A 683 5.01 -7.77 8.27
CA LEU A 683 4.22 -8.14 7.09
C LEU A 683 2.79 -8.61 7.40
N GLY A 684 2.56 -9.05 8.63
CA GLY A 684 1.26 -9.50 9.14
C GLY A 684 0.26 -8.36 9.25
N LEU A 685 -1.02 -8.68 9.03
CA LEU A 685 -2.12 -7.74 8.87
C LEU A 685 -2.83 -7.49 10.19
N LEU A 686 -2.07 -6.97 11.17
CA LEU A 686 -2.49 -6.87 12.57
C LEU A 686 -3.17 -5.52 12.90
N ASN A 687 -3.22 -4.58 11.95
CA ASN A 687 -4.04 -3.38 12.08
C ASN A 687 -5.46 -3.69 11.58
N LEU A 688 -6.37 -3.95 12.52
CA LEU A 688 -7.78 -4.26 12.23
C LEU A 688 -8.69 -3.03 12.27
N TYR A 689 -8.17 -1.80 12.43
CA TYR A 689 -8.98 -0.59 12.61
C TYR A 689 -9.99 -0.35 11.47
N HIS A 690 -9.52 -0.39 10.21
CA HIS A 690 -10.37 -0.21 9.04
C HIS A 690 -11.25 -1.43 8.76
N ALA A 691 -10.75 -2.65 9.00
CA ALA A 691 -11.55 -3.87 8.94
C ALA A 691 -12.73 -3.86 9.93
N MET A 692 -12.52 -3.35 11.14
CA MET A 692 -13.53 -3.18 12.17
C MET A 692 -14.33 -1.88 12.04
N ASP A 693 -14.17 -1.10 10.96
CA ASP A 693 -14.96 0.12 10.69
C ASP A 693 -15.03 1.04 11.93
N GLY A 694 -13.86 1.26 12.55
CA GLY A 694 -13.66 2.08 13.74
C GLY A 694 -14.26 1.56 15.05
N ALA A 695 -14.97 0.41 15.05
CA ALA A 695 -15.63 -0.13 16.24
C ALA A 695 -14.64 -0.55 17.33
N SER A 696 -15.07 -0.48 18.60
CA SER A 696 -14.29 -0.98 19.73
C SER A 696 -14.18 -2.51 19.67
N HIS A 697 -12.96 -3.03 19.74
CA HIS A 697 -12.69 -4.45 19.66
C HIS A 697 -11.45 -4.81 20.50
N LEU A 698 -11.52 -5.98 21.13
CA LEU A 698 -10.42 -6.56 21.89
C LEU A 698 -9.59 -7.44 20.95
N HIS A 699 -8.34 -7.05 20.70
CA HIS A 699 -7.39 -7.78 19.85
C HIS A 699 -6.13 -8.10 20.64
N VAL A 700 -5.81 -9.39 20.73
CA VAL A 700 -4.67 -9.94 21.47
C VAL A 700 -3.75 -10.65 20.48
N LEU A 701 -2.51 -10.15 20.38
CA LEU A 701 -1.45 -10.83 19.65
C LEU A 701 -0.87 -11.92 20.56
N VAL A 702 -0.77 -13.16 20.06
CA VAL A 702 -0.28 -14.30 20.86
C VAL A 702 1.13 -14.62 20.41
N VAL A 703 2.10 -14.12 21.18
CA VAL A 703 3.49 -13.92 20.77
C VAL A 703 4.40 -14.91 21.49
N ARG A 704 5.31 -15.57 20.76
CA ARG A 704 6.40 -16.33 21.38
C ARG A 704 7.34 -15.39 22.13
N GLU A 705 7.80 -15.78 23.31
CA GLU A 705 8.74 -14.99 24.15
C GLU A 705 9.94 -14.46 23.35
N CYS A 706 10.55 -15.28 22.49
CA CYS A 706 11.67 -14.88 21.64
C CYS A 706 11.32 -13.84 20.55
N GLU A 707 10.04 -13.66 20.22
CA GLU A 707 9.55 -12.70 19.22
C GLU A 707 9.04 -11.38 19.86
N VAL A 708 8.87 -11.33 21.19
CA VAL A 708 8.33 -10.15 21.90
C VAL A 708 9.08 -8.84 21.58
N PRO A 709 10.42 -8.77 21.51
CA PRO A 709 11.12 -7.51 21.21
C PRO A 709 10.77 -6.94 19.83
N VAL A 710 10.66 -7.78 18.80
CA VAL A 710 10.34 -7.33 17.44
C VAL A 710 8.86 -6.99 17.27
N TYR A 711 7.96 -7.72 17.94
CA TYR A 711 6.54 -7.36 17.96
C TYR A 711 6.29 -6.07 18.74
N LYS A 712 6.92 -5.86 19.91
CA LYS A 712 6.81 -4.61 20.68
C LYS A 712 7.36 -3.38 19.94
N LYS A 713 8.39 -3.56 19.09
CA LYS A 713 8.88 -2.50 18.19
C LYS A 713 7.86 -2.16 17.08
N CYS A 714 7.18 -3.16 16.52
CA CYS A 714 6.29 -2.99 15.37
C CYS A 714 4.85 -2.60 15.75
N TRP A 715 4.37 -3.02 16.92
CA TRP A 715 2.96 -2.95 17.35
C TRP A 715 2.83 -2.46 18.81
N PRO A 716 3.36 -1.27 19.17
CA PRO A 716 3.53 -0.85 20.56
C PRO A 716 2.22 -0.61 21.34
N ASN A 717 1.09 -0.37 20.65
CA ASN A 717 -0.24 -0.14 21.25
C ASN A 717 -1.18 -1.37 21.15
N HIS A 718 -0.64 -2.55 20.81
CA HIS A 718 -1.38 -3.82 20.81
C HIS A 718 -1.18 -4.57 22.12
N ILE A 719 -2.20 -5.32 22.55
CA ILE A 719 -2.08 -6.25 23.68
C ILE A 719 -1.31 -7.48 23.21
N MET A 720 -0.34 -7.94 23.99
CA MET A 720 0.45 -9.14 23.69
C MET A 720 0.31 -10.16 24.80
N LEU A 721 -0.22 -11.34 24.48
CA LEU A 721 -0.14 -12.53 25.31
C LEU A 721 1.17 -13.26 24.98
N VAL A 722 2.11 -13.24 25.92
CA VAL A 722 3.42 -13.88 25.79
C VAL A 722 3.31 -15.34 26.19
N LEU A 723 3.65 -16.24 25.26
CA LEU A 723 3.73 -17.68 25.49
C LEU A 723 4.99 -18.03 26.31
N PRO A 724 4.98 -19.08 27.15
CA PRO A 724 6.14 -19.47 27.95
C PRO A 724 7.33 -19.88 27.08
N GLY A 725 8.56 -19.76 27.61
CA GLY A 725 9.77 -20.06 26.84
C GLY A 725 9.86 -21.48 26.26
N SER A 726 9.19 -22.45 26.88
CA SER A 726 9.02 -23.83 26.38
C SER A 726 8.20 -23.93 25.08
N PHE A 727 7.41 -22.91 24.74
CA PHE A 727 6.61 -22.84 23.52
C PHE A 727 7.36 -22.11 22.36
N ASN A 728 8.56 -21.57 22.58
CA ASN A 728 9.33 -20.87 21.54
C ASN A 728 9.63 -21.76 20.30
N SER A 729 9.82 -23.07 20.51
CA SER A 729 10.05 -24.07 19.45
C SER A 729 8.77 -24.79 18.98
N ALA A 730 7.63 -24.56 19.62
CA ALA A 730 6.39 -25.31 19.40
C ALA A 730 5.62 -24.89 18.13
N GLY A 731 4.75 -25.79 17.66
CA GLY A 731 3.89 -25.57 16.50
C GLY A 731 2.66 -24.69 16.79
N VAL A 732 1.92 -24.31 15.75
CA VAL A 732 0.76 -23.41 15.89
C VAL A 732 -0.38 -24.02 16.70
N GLY A 733 -0.52 -25.36 16.71
CA GLY A 733 -1.48 -26.06 17.57
C GLY A 733 -1.23 -25.83 19.06
N ALA A 734 0.00 -25.51 19.47
CA ALA A 734 0.35 -25.14 20.83
C ALA A 734 -0.18 -23.75 21.22
N ALA A 735 -0.15 -22.79 20.28
CA ALA A 735 -0.76 -21.48 20.47
C ALA A 735 -2.30 -21.58 20.48
N HIS A 736 -2.91 -22.36 19.58
CA HIS A 736 -4.36 -22.59 19.56
C HIS A 736 -4.87 -23.29 20.84
N PHE A 737 -4.10 -24.25 21.38
CA PHE A 737 -4.36 -24.86 22.69
C PHE A 737 -4.35 -23.81 23.82
N LEU A 738 -3.27 -23.04 23.96
CA LEU A 738 -3.19 -22.02 25.02
C LEU A 738 -4.24 -20.90 24.88
N ILE A 739 -4.57 -20.48 23.65
CA ILE A 739 -5.66 -19.52 23.38
C ILE A 739 -6.99 -20.07 23.91
N LYS A 740 -7.32 -21.33 23.58
CA LYS A 740 -8.58 -21.95 23.99
C LYS A 740 -8.65 -22.08 25.51
N GLU A 741 -7.61 -22.61 26.16
CA GLU A 741 -7.66 -22.88 27.59
C GLU A 741 -7.63 -21.63 28.45
N LEU A 742 -6.83 -20.62 28.09
CA LEU A 742 -6.91 -19.30 28.72
C LEU A 742 -8.32 -18.71 28.59
N SER A 743 -8.93 -18.82 27.41
CA SER A 743 -10.26 -18.25 27.16
C SER A 743 -11.37 -19.00 27.90
N TYR A 744 -11.23 -20.33 28.09
CA TYR A 744 -12.14 -21.13 28.91
C TYR A 744 -12.02 -20.78 30.40
N HIS A 745 -10.80 -20.73 30.96
CA HIS A 745 -10.59 -20.33 32.35
C HIS A 745 -11.04 -18.89 32.60
N ASN A 746 -10.85 -18.00 31.62
CA ASN A 746 -11.38 -16.63 31.69
C ASN A 746 -12.91 -16.57 31.68
N LEU A 747 -13.60 -17.45 30.95
CA LEU A 747 -15.06 -17.55 30.98
C LEU A 747 -15.55 -17.96 32.38
N GLU A 748 -14.90 -18.93 33.03
CA GLU A 748 -15.26 -19.35 34.40
C GLU A 748 -14.97 -18.26 35.46
N LEU A 749 -13.88 -17.49 35.29
CA LEU A 749 -13.56 -16.33 36.14
C LEU A 749 -14.59 -15.21 35.98
N GLU A 750 -14.97 -14.87 34.74
CA GLU A 750 -16.03 -13.89 34.48
C GLU A 750 -17.41 -14.40 34.94
N ARG A 751 -17.69 -15.70 34.85
CA ARG A 751 -18.90 -16.34 35.41
C ARG A 751 -19.00 -16.08 36.91
N SER A 752 -17.94 -16.43 37.65
CA SER A 752 -17.89 -16.21 39.11
C SER A 752 -18.05 -14.73 39.46
N ARG A 753 -17.27 -13.85 38.80
CA ARG A 753 -17.25 -12.40 39.07
C ARG A 753 -18.54 -11.67 38.68
N GLN A 754 -19.29 -12.16 37.70
CA GLN A 754 -20.57 -11.57 37.30
C GLN A 754 -21.77 -12.23 38.01
N GLU A 755 -21.64 -13.46 38.50
CA GLU A 755 -22.64 -14.11 39.37
C GLU A 755 -22.77 -13.39 40.73
N GLU A 756 -21.66 -12.89 41.29
CA GLU A 756 -21.68 -11.97 42.44
C GLU A 756 -22.48 -10.67 42.19
N LEU A 757 -22.66 -10.28 40.92
CA LEU A 757 -23.46 -9.13 40.49
C LEU A 757 -24.91 -9.52 40.09
N GLY A 758 -25.30 -10.77 40.28
CA GLY A 758 -26.64 -11.29 39.97
C GLY A 758 -26.87 -11.66 38.50
N ILE A 759 -25.81 -11.73 37.68
CA ILE A 759 -25.86 -12.18 36.28
C ILE A 759 -25.72 -13.71 36.25
N ARG A 760 -26.54 -14.41 35.45
CA ARG A 760 -26.50 -15.88 35.40
C ARG A 760 -25.29 -16.36 34.57
N PRO A 761 -24.55 -17.41 34.97
CA PRO A 761 -23.37 -17.89 34.24
C PRO A 761 -23.57 -18.21 32.74
N GLN A 762 -24.80 -18.56 32.33
CA GLN A 762 -25.15 -18.81 30.92
C GLN A 762 -25.46 -17.55 30.08
N ASP A 763 -25.57 -16.37 30.70
CA ASP A 763 -25.84 -15.11 29.99
C ASP A 763 -24.55 -14.38 29.53
N ILE A 764 -23.37 -14.92 29.88
CA ILE A 764 -22.05 -14.33 29.57
C ILE A 764 -21.52 -14.91 28.24
N TRP A 765 -20.85 -14.08 27.44
CA TRP A 765 -20.45 -14.39 26.06
C TRP A 765 -19.33 -15.46 25.97
N PRO A 766 -19.58 -16.66 25.41
CA PRO A 766 -18.61 -17.76 25.41
C PRO A 766 -17.77 -17.86 24.12
N PHE A 767 -17.78 -16.85 23.25
CA PHE A 767 -17.12 -16.89 21.94
C PHE A 767 -15.85 -16.04 21.86
N ILE A 768 -14.81 -16.62 21.27
CA ILE A 768 -13.59 -15.93 20.83
C ILE A 768 -13.44 -16.05 19.31
N VAL A 769 -12.61 -15.21 18.72
CA VAL A 769 -12.17 -15.32 17.32
C VAL A 769 -10.70 -15.71 17.29
N ILE A 770 -10.34 -16.70 16.47
CA ILE A 770 -8.96 -17.02 16.10
C ILE A 770 -8.79 -16.66 14.62
N SER A 771 -7.88 -15.72 14.32
CA SER A 771 -7.61 -15.24 12.96
C SER A 771 -6.13 -15.33 12.60
N ASP A 772 -5.87 -15.90 11.42
CA ASP A 772 -4.56 -15.92 10.76
C ASP A 772 -4.06 -14.51 10.39
N ASP A 773 -2.75 -14.27 10.52
CA ASP A 773 -2.10 -12.96 10.32
C ASP A 773 -2.01 -12.50 8.84
N SER A 774 -2.59 -13.24 7.90
CA SER A 774 -2.64 -12.92 6.47
C SER A 774 -4.06 -12.67 5.92
N CYS A 775 -5.10 -12.73 6.74
CA CYS A 775 -6.47 -12.31 6.39
C CYS A 775 -6.49 -10.79 6.08
N VAL A 776 -6.92 -10.39 4.87
CA VAL A 776 -6.76 -9.00 4.37
C VAL A 776 -8.06 -8.25 4.11
N MET A 777 -9.09 -8.92 3.58
CA MET A 777 -10.35 -8.30 3.18
C MET A 777 -11.47 -9.34 3.29
N TRP A 778 -12.70 -8.84 3.46
CA TRP A 778 -13.89 -9.66 3.61
C TRP A 778 -14.98 -9.24 2.65
N ASN A 779 -15.75 -10.22 2.18
CA ASN A 779 -16.84 -10.02 1.23
C ASN A 779 -18.16 -10.59 1.76
N VAL A 780 -19.26 -10.02 1.29
CA VAL A 780 -20.59 -10.66 1.30
C VAL A 780 -21.02 -10.95 -0.13
N VAL A 781 -21.75 -12.04 -0.32
CA VAL A 781 -22.48 -12.36 -1.55
C VAL A 781 -23.96 -12.04 -1.33
N ASP A 782 -24.45 -11.01 -2.02
CA ASP A 782 -25.87 -10.64 -2.05
C ASP A 782 -26.64 -11.47 -3.09
N VAL A 783 -27.95 -11.64 -2.86
CA VAL A 783 -28.85 -12.43 -3.71
C VAL A 783 -29.96 -11.52 -4.21
N ASP A 784 -29.82 -11.01 -5.44
CA ASP A 784 -30.81 -10.11 -6.03
C ASP A 784 -32.04 -10.90 -6.51
N GLY A 785 -33.10 -10.83 -5.70
CA GLY A 785 -34.41 -11.41 -6.01
C GLY A 785 -35.20 -10.61 -7.04
N GLY A 786 -34.81 -10.71 -8.32
CA GLY A 786 -35.60 -10.18 -9.44
C GLY A 786 -37.03 -10.77 -9.42
N GLY A 787 -38.03 -9.91 -9.18
CA GLY A 787 -39.35 -10.34 -8.69
C GLY A 787 -40.12 -11.36 -9.54
N GLU A 788 -40.82 -12.26 -8.83
CA GLU A 788 -41.81 -13.32 -9.17
C GLU A 788 -41.83 -14.05 -10.53
N ARG A 789 -41.32 -13.48 -11.62
CA ARG A 789 -41.36 -14.06 -12.98
C ARG A 789 -39.99 -14.36 -13.57
N SER A 790 -38.89 -13.96 -12.92
CA SER A 790 -37.54 -14.45 -13.26
C SER A 790 -37.20 -15.72 -12.48
N ARG A 791 -36.61 -16.72 -13.16
CA ARG A 791 -35.95 -17.88 -12.52
C ARG A 791 -34.43 -17.71 -12.41
N GLU A 792 -33.89 -16.59 -12.89
CA GLU A 792 -32.46 -16.30 -12.87
C GLU A 792 -32.16 -15.34 -11.72
N PHE A 793 -31.50 -15.88 -10.67
CA PHE A 793 -30.95 -15.10 -9.56
C PHE A 793 -29.60 -14.52 -9.99
N SER A 794 -29.46 -13.19 -9.95
CA SER A 794 -28.15 -12.55 -10.02
C SER A 794 -27.49 -12.56 -8.64
N TRP A 795 -26.25 -13.04 -8.59
CA TRP A 795 -25.42 -13.05 -7.40
C TRP A 795 -24.35 -11.98 -7.58
N SER A 796 -24.22 -11.06 -6.63
CA SER A 796 -23.19 -10.04 -6.62
C SER A 796 -22.32 -10.19 -5.37
N GLU A 797 -21.00 -10.19 -5.53
CA GLU A 797 -20.07 -10.20 -4.40
C GLU A 797 -19.49 -8.80 -4.20
N ARG A 798 -19.61 -8.25 -2.99
CA ARG A 798 -19.07 -6.94 -2.61
C ARG A 798 -18.20 -7.02 -1.36
N ASN A 799 -17.25 -6.09 -1.26
CA ASN A 799 -16.43 -5.92 -0.06
C ASN A 799 -17.28 -5.35 1.08
N VAL A 800 -17.04 -5.83 2.31
CA VAL A 800 -17.69 -5.36 3.54
C VAL A 800 -16.67 -5.29 4.68
N SER A 801 -17.04 -4.62 5.78
CA SER A 801 -16.24 -4.63 7.01
C SER A 801 -16.31 -5.97 7.72
N LEU A 802 -15.22 -6.34 8.41
CA LEU A 802 -15.23 -7.44 9.36
C LEU A 802 -16.24 -7.18 10.49
N LYS A 803 -16.41 -5.92 10.91
CA LYS A 803 -17.49 -5.50 11.84
C LYS A 803 -18.86 -5.97 11.39
N HIS A 804 -19.21 -5.79 10.11
CA HIS A 804 -20.51 -6.22 9.58
C HIS A 804 -20.70 -7.74 9.68
N ILE A 805 -19.68 -8.52 9.33
CA ILE A 805 -19.72 -9.99 9.40
C ILE A 805 -19.77 -10.47 10.86
N MET A 806 -18.94 -9.90 11.73
CA MET A 806 -18.95 -10.22 13.16
C MET A 806 -20.30 -9.90 13.79
N GLN A 807 -20.85 -8.70 13.59
CA GLN A 807 -22.17 -8.35 14.14
C GLN A 807 -23.30 -9.21 13.55
N HIS A 808 -23.19 -9.69 12.31
CA HIS A 808 -24.13 -10.67 11.73
C HIS A 808 -24.02 -12.04 12.43
N ILE A 809 -22.82 -12.53 12.70
CA ILE A 809 -22.59 -13.81 13.39
C ILE A 809 -23.00 -13.71 14.87
N GLU A 810 -22.60 -12.65 15.56
CA GLU A 810 -22.90 -12.40 16.98
C GLU A 810 -24.40 -12.18 17.25
N ALA A 811 -25.16 -11.75 16.24
CA ALA A 811 -26.62 -11.63 16.29
C ALA A 811 -27.38 -12.93 15.92
N ALA A 812 -26.69 -14.02 15.60
CA ALA A 812 -27.35 -15.24 15.14
C ALA A 812 -28.26 -15.88 16.22
N PRO A 813 -29.52 -16.24 15.89
CA PRO A 813 -30.38 -16.96 16.81
C PRO A 813 -29.76 -18.32 17.15
N ASN A 814 -29.84 -18.70 18.42
CA ASN A 814 -29.28 -19.95 18.95
C ASN A 814 -27.76 -20.12 18.73
N ILE A 815 -26.99 -19.03 18.53
CA ILE A 815 -25.53 -19.07 18.28
C ILE A 815 -24.79 -20.01 19.24
N THR A 816 -25.16 -20.01 20.53
CA THR A 816 -24.59 -20.83 21.61
C THR A 816 -24.65 -22.35 21.39
N HIS A 817 -25.42 -22.85 20.41
CA HIS A 817 -25.45 -24.26 20.02
C HIS A 817 -24.39 -24.65 18.97
N TYR A 818 -23.73 -23.67 18.37
CA TYR A 818 -22.63 -23.88 17.43
C TYR A 818 -21.30 -23.84 18.20
N ALA A 819 -20.47 -24.86 18.02
CA ALA A 819 -19.17 -24.95 18.65
C ALA A 819 -18.10 -24.19 17.86
N LEU A 820 -18.23 -24.22 16.53
CA LEU A 820 -17.32 -23.59 15.57
C LEU A 820 -18.12 -22.90 14.47
N ILE A 821 -17.77 -21.64 14.18
CA ILE A 821 -18.29 -20.89 13.02
C ILE A 821 -17.11 -20.42 12.16
N GLY A 822 -17.20 -20.58 10.85
CA GLY A 822 -16.14 -20.18 9.90
C GLY A 822 -16.68 -19.58 8.60
N LEU A 823 -15.77 -19.05 7.79
CA LEU A 823 -16.08 -18.34 6.53
C LEU A 823 -15.68 -19.16 5.29
N ARG A 824 -16.26 -18.82 4.13
CA ARG A 824 -15.80 -19.31 2.82
C ARG A 824 -14.43 -18.68 2.47
N LYS A 825 -13.62 -19.36 1.66
CA LYS A 825 -12.44 -18.73 1.03
C LYS A 825 -12.86 -17.95 -0.20
N TRP A 826 -12.20 -16.84 -0.50
CA TRP A 826 -12.47 -16.07 -1.69
C TRP A 826 -11.96 -16.75 -2.98
N SER A 827 -12.68 -16.54 -4.09
CA SER A 827 -12.34 -17.06 -5.43
C SER A 827 -12.76 -16.09 -6.53
N SER A 828 -11.87 -15.84 -7.51
CA SER A 828 -12.23 -15.12 -8.74
C SER A 828 -13.17 -15.92 -9.67
N ARG A 829 -13.34 -17.22 -9.41
CA ARG A 829 -14.17 -18.13 -10.24
C ARG A 829 -15.58 -18.35 -9.69
N ALA A 830 -15.93 -17.73 -8.56
CA ALA A 830 -17.24 -17.80 -7.94
C ALA A 830 -18.31 -16.99 -8.73
N GLY A 831 -18.56 -17.36 -10.00
CA GLY A 831 -19.70 -16.86 -10.77
C GLY A 831 -21.04 -17.36 -10.20
N GLY A 832 -22.17 -16.78 -10.62
CA GLY A 832 -23.51 -16.95 -10.00
C GLY A 832 -24.18 -18.35 -9.98
N ARG A 833 -23.39 -19.43 -10.03
CA ARG A 833 -23.79 -20.80 -9.63
C ARG A 833 -22.96 -21.35 -8.45
N ALA A 834 -22.06 -20.53 -7.91
CA ALA A 834 -21.18 -20.71 -6.76
C ALA A 834 -21.92 -21.18 -5.50
N VAL A 835 -22.58 -20.24 -4.82
CA VAL A 835 -23.15 -20.41 -3.48
C VAL A 835 -24.58 -20.97 -3.60
N GLN A 836 -24.73 -22.26 -3.91
CA GLN A 836 -26.07 -22.87 -4.04
C GLN A 836 -26.79 -23.06 -2.70
N GLU A 837 -26.04 -23.33 -1.63
CA GLU A 837 -26.54 -23.46 -0.25
C GLU A 837 -25.88 -22.41 0.66
N PRO A 838 -26.62 -21.75 1.56
CA PRO A 838 -26.12 -20.63 2.36
C PRO A 838 -25.14 -21.03 3.47
N PHE A 839 -25.21 -22.28 3.95
CA PHE A 839 -24.38 -22.82 5.02
C PHE A 839 -23.80 -24.19 4.63
N SER A 840 -22.74 -24.63 5.30
CA SER A 840 -22.19 -25.97 5.14
C SER A 840 -21.59 -26.50 6.44
N ARG A 841 -21.73 -27.81 6.66
CA ARG A 841 -21.16 -28.54 7.80
C ARG A 841 -19.88 -29.25 7.33
N CYS A 842 -18.75 -28.57 7.46
CA CYS A 842 -17.44 -29.03 6.97
C CYS A 842 -16.33 -28.51 7.88
N HIS A 843 -15.07 -28.83 7.55
CA HIS A 843 -13.91 -28.19 8.17
C HIS A 843 -13.96 -26.66 8.02
N VAL A 844 -13.49 -25.96 9.07
CA VAL A 844 -13.30 -24.50 9.11
C VAL A 844 -11.83 -24.17 9.37
N HIS A 845 -11.35 -23.10 8.75
CA HIS A 845 -9.93 -22.73 8.69
C HIS A 845 -9.74 -21.22 8.66
N ASP A 846 -8.56 -20.76 9.10
CA ASP A 846 -7.98 -19.42 8.91
C ASP A 846 -8.70 -18.22 9.59
N PHE A 847 -10.02 -18.25 9.69
CA PHE A 847 -10.83 -17.32 10.47
C PHE A 847 -11.97 -18.12 11.14
N ILE A 848 -11.87 -18.29 12.46
CA ILE A 848 -12.69 -19.21 13.24
C ILE A 848 -13.28 -18.47 14.43
N VAL A 849 -14.61 -18.49 14.59
CA VAL A 849 -15.28 -18.12 15.83
C VAL A 849 -15.53 -19.39 16.64
N LEU A 850 -14.97 -19.48 17.84
CA LEU A 850 -14.92 -20.67 18.68
C LEU A 850 -15.70 -20.45 19.97
N ASN A 851 -16.64 -21.36 20.26
CA ASN A 851 -17.34 -21.45 21.53
C ASN A 851 -16.50 -22.27 22.52
N VAL A 852 -15.92 -21.63 23.53
CA VAL A 852 -15.03 -22.33 24.48
C VAL A 852 -15.80 -23.18 25.48
N ASP A 853 -17.04 -22.80 25.79
CA ASP A 853 -17.94 -23.49 26.73
C ASP A 853 -18.33 -24.89 26.20
N LEU A 854 -18.85 -24.95 24.96
CA LEU A 854 -19.17 -26.22 24.30
C LEU A 854 -17.95 -27.10 24.04
N THR A 855 -16.76 -26.50 23.87
CA THR A 855 -15.53 -27.24 23.53
C THR A 855 -14.64 -27.55 24.73
N GLN A 856 -15.08 -27.31 25.96
CA GLN A 856 -14.32 -27.62 27.20
C GLN A 856 -13.71 -29.04 27.20
N ASN A 857 -14.46 -30.05 26.73
CA ASN A 857 -14.04 -31.46 26.72
C ASN A 857 -13.28 -31.89 25.44
N VAL A 858 -13.04 -30.97 24.51
CA VAL A 858 -12.39 -31.23 23.21
C VAL A 858 -11.21 -30.29 23.03
N GLN A 859 -9.99 -30.84 22.90
CA GLN A 859 -8.76 -30.05 22.96
C GLN A 859 -8.00 -30.00 21.64
N TYR A 860 -7.47 -28.82 21.32
CA TYR A 860 -6.38 -28.67 20.34
C TYR A 860 -5.17 -29.46 20.84
N ASN A 861 -4.47 -30.12 19.92
CA ASN A 861 -3.29 -30.89 20.27
C ASN A 861 -2.05 -29.99 20.29
N GLN A 862 -1.56 -29.66 21.48
CA GLN A 862 -0.38 -28.80 21.67
C GLN A 862 0.89 -29.29 20.96
N ASN A 863 0.95 -30.58 20.57
CA ASN A 863 2.09 -31.16 19.87
C ASN A 863 2.06 -30.94 18.34
N ARG A 864 0.99 -30.38 17.77
CA ARG A 864 0.83 -30.24 16.30
C ARG A 864 1.58 -29.07 15.70
N PHE A 865 2.29 -29.33 14.59
CA PHE A 865 2.90 -28.30 13.74
C PHE A 865 2.12 -28.09 12.43
N LEU A 866 1.41 -29.12 11.96
CA LEU A 866 0.59 -29.13 10.76
C LEU A 866 -0.77 -29.79 11.04
N CYS A 867 -1.80 -29.33 10.31
CA CYS A 867 -3.16 -29.91 10.33
C CYS A 867 -3.86 -29.92 11.70
N ASP A 868 -3.49 -29.02 12.62
CA ASP A 868 -4.09 -28.90 13.95
C ASP A 868 -5.56 -28.50 13.90
N ASP A 869 -5.94 -27.59 13.00
CA ASP A 869 -7.34 -27.24 12.75
C ASP A 869 -8.14 -28.38 12.09
N VAL A 870 -7.52 -29.28 11.32
CA VAL A 870 -8.18 -30.51 10.82
C VAL A 870 -8.39 -31.54 11.94
N ASP A 871 -7.36 -31.79 12.75
CA ASP A 871 -7.40 -32.68 13.93
C ASP A 871 -8.46 -32.21 14.94
N PHE A 872 -8.52 -30.90 15.21
CA PHE A 872 -9.53 -30.31 16.08
C PHE A 872 -10.95 -30.42 15.50
N ASN A 873 -11.16 -30.06 14.23
CA ASN A 873 -12.48 -30.13 13.59
C ASN A 873 -13.08 -31.55 13.63
N LEU A 874 -12.26 -32.59 13.40
CA LEU A 874 -12.67 -33.99 13.49
C LEU A 874 -13.10 -34.38 14.91
N ARG A 875 -12.34 -33.99 15.93
CA ARG A 875 -12.69 -34.23 17.34
C ARG A 875 -14.00 -33.53 17.73
N VAL A 876 -14.18 -32.27 17.34
CA VAL A 876 -15.39 -31.48 17.63
C VAL A 876 -16.62 -32.14 16.99
N HIS A 877 -16.53 -32.55 15.72
CA HIS A 877 -17.63 -33.27 15.05
C HIS A 877 -17.91 -34.63 15.70
N SER A 878 -16.87 -35.41 16.02
CA SER A 878 -17.04 -36.70 16.69
C SER A 878 -17.52 -36.59 18.14
N ALA A 879 -17.37 -35.44 18.81
CA ALA A 879 -18.01 -35.13 20.09
C ALA A 879 -19.50 -34.76 19.95
N GLY A 880 -20.07 -34.81 18.73
CA GLY A 880 -21.47 -34.46 18.47
C GLY A 880 -21.75 -32.97 18.30
N LEU A 881 -20.71 -32.13 18.33
CA LEU A 881 -20.84 -30.68 18.29
C LEU A 881 -21.01 -30.15 16.85
N LEU A 882 -21.59 -28.96 16.71
CA LEU A 882 -21.92 -28.37 15.41
C LEU A 882 -20.81 -27.42 14.92
N LEU A 883 -20.29 -27.71 13.73
CA LEU A 883 -19.41 -26.83 12.95
C LEU A 883 -20.21 -26.22 11.79
N CYS A 884 -20.25 -24.90 11.69
CA CYS A 884 -21.00 -24.18 10.65
C CYS A 884 -20.12 -23.22 9.85
N ARG A 885 -20.01 -23.45 8.54
CA ARG A 885 -19.40 -22.49 7.62
C ARG A 885 -20.48 -21.65 6.94
N PHE A 886 -20.37 -20.33 7.06
CA PHE A 886 -21.21 -19.38 6.34
C PHE A 886 -20.67 -19.23 4.91
N ASN A 887 -21.46 -19.60 3.91
CA ASN A 887 -21.01 -19.58 2.51
C ASN A 887 -21.19 -18.21 1.84
N ARG A 888 -22.11 -17.36 2.33
CA ARG A 888 -22.27 -15.98 1.84
C ARG A 888 -21.13 -15.04 2.22
N PHE A 889 -20.33 -15.39 3.23
CA PHE A 889 -19.21 -14.57 3.69
C PHE A 889 -17.88 -15.18 3.25
N SER A 890 -17.03 -14.36 2.63
CA SER A 890 -15.71 -14.78 2.12
C SER A 890 -14.60 -14.02 2.82
N VAL A 891 -13.50 -14.69 3.13
CA VAL A 891 -12.24 -14.04 3.51
C VAL A 891 -11.18 -14.18 2.41
N MET A 892 -10.50 -13.08 2.09
CA MET A 892 -9.30 -13.07 1.25
C MET A 892 -8.06 -13.19 2.13
N LYS A 893 -7.09 -14.02 1.73
CA LYS A 893 -5.78 -14.12 2.37
C LYS A 893 -4.68 -13.58 1.44
N LYS A 894 -3.89 -12.63 1.94
CA LYS A 894 -2.74 -12.03 1.24
C LYS A 894 -1.62 -13.06 1.09
N GLN A 895 -0.97 -13.10 -0.07
CA GLN A 895 0.23 -13.90 -0.25
C GLN A 895 1.41 -13.24 0.48
N ILE A 896 1.75 -13.73 1.67
CA ILE A 896 2.96 -13.36 2.41
C ILE A 896 4.02 -14.47 2.19
N ALA A 897 5.17 -14.12 1.62
CA ALA A 897 6.20 -15.08 1.24
C ALA A 897 7.01 -15.65 2.42
N VAL A 898 7.16 -14.85 3.49
CA VAL A 898 7.96 -15.12 4.69
C VAL A 898 7.06 -15.52 5.87
N GLY A 899 7.59 -16.23 6.85
CA GLY A 899 6.84 -16.68 8.04
C GLY A 899 5.76 -17.74 7.75
N GLY A 900 4.84 -17.96 8.68
CA GLY A 900 3.93 -19.11 8.64
C GLY A 900 4.67 -20.43 8.90
N HIS A 901 4.12 -21.54 8.40
CA HIS A 901 4.74 -22.87 8.46
C HIS A 901 6.14 -22.98 7.78
N ARG A 902 6.64 -21.90 7.14
CA ARG A 902 8.00 -21.79 6.59
C ARG A 902 9.06 -21.38 7.60
N ALA A 903 8.67 -20.97 8.82
CA ALA A 903 9.62 -20.54 9.85
C ALA A 903 10.54 -21.69 10.33
N PHE A 904 10.02 -22.92 10.41
CA PHE A 904 10.76 -24.08 10.90
C PHE A 904 11.57 -24.74 9.77
N ARG A 905 12.89 -24.54 9.77
CA ARG A 905 13.82 -25.21 8.84
C ARG A 905 14.49 -26.40 9.54
N ILE A 906 14.33 -27.60 8.99
CA ILE A 906 15.05 -28.79 9.46
C ILE A 906 16.48 -28.77 8.87
N ALA A 907 17.49 -28.78 9.73
CA ALA A 907 18.90 -28.79 9.36
C ALA A 907 19.72 -29.69 10.31
N ALA A 908 20.87 -30.20 9.86
CA ALA A 908 21.76 -31.01 10.69
C ALA A 908 22.64 -30.10 11.59
N LYS A 909 22.70 -30.40 12.89
CA LYS A 909 23.32 -29.53 13.92
C LYS A 909 24.85 -29.43 13.84
N VAL A 910 25.51 -30.24 13.00
CA VAL A 910 26.97 -30.44 12.98
C VAL A 910 27.63 -30.05 11.64
N SER A 911 26.86 -29.66 10.62
CA SER A 911 27.40 -29.38 9.28
C SER A 911 27.07 -27.96 8.80
N ASN A 912 28.11 -27.11 8.64
CA ASN A 912 28.02 -25.79 7.99
C ASN A 912 27.78 -25.87 6.46
N SER A 913 27.32 -27.01 5.94
CA SER A 913 26.99 -27.21 4.54
C SER A 913 25.46 -27.30 4.38
N PRO A 914 24.82 -26.50 3.51
CA PRO A 914 23.37 -26.47 3.36
C PRO A 914 22.83 -27.64 2.52
N VAL A 915 23.24 -28.87 2.86
CA VAL A 915 22.69 -30.09 2.24
C VAL A 915 21.26 -30.30 2.76
N ALA A 916 20.29 -30.38 1.84
CA ALA A 916 18.90 -30.63 2.20
C ALA A 916 18.74 -32.02 2.85
N VAL A 917 18.37 -32.03 4.14
CA VAL A 917 18.12 -33.27 4.90
C VAL A 917 16.86 -33.94 4.35
N VAL A 918 17.00 -35.19 3.91
CA VAL A 918 15.92 -35.95 3.25
C VAL A 918 14.97 -36.56 4.27
N PRO A 919 13.63 -36.55 4.03
CA PRO A 919 12.64 -37.52 4.48
C PRO A 919 13.08 -38.56 5.52
N ALA A 920 13.75 -39.57 4.95
CA ALA A 920 14.24 -40.78 5.58
C ALA A 920 15.25 -40.58 6.70
N GLN A 921 15.82 -39.39 6.86
CA GLN A 921 16.83 -39.06 7.88
C GLN A 921 16.21 -38.41 9.13
N TYR A 922 14.91 -38.09 9.11
CA TYR A 922 14.21 -37.50 10.27
C TYR A 922 13.96 -38.50 11.41
N ILE A 923 14.23 -39.79 11.13
CA ILE A 923 13.96 -40.94 12.00
C ILE A 923 15.16 -41.89 11.91
N CYS A 924 15.51 -42.53 13.02
CA CYS A 924 16.60 -43.51 13.12
C CYS A 924 16.19 -44.68 14.05
N ALA A 925 17.07 -45.68 14.21
CA ALA A 925 16.86 -46.74 15.20
C ALA A 925 17.29 -46.24 16.61
N PRO A 926 16.66 -46.71 17.71
CA PRO A 926 16.91 -46.20 19.07
C PRO A 926 18.38 -46.05 19.47
N ASP A 927 19.21 -47.02 19.11
CA ASP A 927 20.61 -47.12 19.55
C ASP A 927 21.63 -46.70 18.46
N SER A 928 21.18 -45.99 17.42
CA SER A 928 21.97 -45.71 16.20
C SER A 928 22.61 -44.31 16.15
N LYS A 929 23.89 -44.24 15.75
CA LYS A 929 24.73 -43.02 15.74
C LYS A 929 24.49 -42.13 14.51
N HIS A 930 23.29 -41.55 14.39
CA HIS A 930 22.95 -40.61 13.33
C HIS A 930 23.27 -39.14 13.71
N PRO A 931 23.53 -38.25 12.73
CA PRO A 931 23.72 -36.83 13.00
C PRO A 931 22.42 -36.18 13.47
N ALA A 932 22.47 -35.52 14.63
CA ALA A 932 21.32 -34.85 15.23
C ALA A 932 20.77 -33.70 14.35
N LEU A 933 19.45 -33.62 14.25
CA LEU A 933 18.74 -32.56 13.55
C LEU A 933 18.30 -31.46 14.54
N ALA A 934 18.48 -30.20 14.14
CA ALA A 934 18.03 -29.03 14.89
C ALA A 934 16.53 -28.75 14.61
N ALA A 935 15.66 -29.68 15.01
CA ALA A 935 14.21 -29.55 14.88
C ALA A 935 13.48 -30.44 15.92
N PRO A 936 12.33 -29.99 16.47
CA PRO A 936 11.56 -30.76 17.45
C PRO A 936 11.09 -32.13 16.94
N ALA A 937 11.04 -33.11 17.84
CA ALA A 937 10.64 -34.49 17.55
C ALA A 937 9.27 -34.59 16.84
N GLN A 938 8.28 -33.81 17.30
CA GLN A 938 6.94 -33.72 16.74
C GLN A 938 6.95 -33.30 15.26
N LEU A 939 7.74 -32.27 14.91
CA LEU A 939 7.87 -31.76 13.55
C LEU A 939 8.58 -32.77 12.63
N LEU A 940 9.63 -33.44 13.15
CA LEU A 940 10.32 -34.51 12.43
C LEU A 940 9.37 -35.67 12.11
N LEU A 941 8.55 -36.08 13.08
CA LEU A 941 7.53 -37.13 12.91
C LEU A 941 6.47 -36.74 11.88
N GLU A 942 5.85 -35.56 12.01
CA GLU A 942 4.80 -35.10 11.09
C GLU A 942 5.32 -34.99 9.64
N ARG A 943 6.53 -34.46 9.45
CA ARG A 943 7.17 -34.37 8.13
C ARG A 943 7.63 -35.71 7.57
N PHE A 944 8.07 -36.65 8.42
CA PHE A 944 8.36 -38.00 7.98
C PHE A 944 7.08 -38.69 7.48
N LEU A 945 6.01 -38.68 8.30
CA LEU A 945 4.76 -39.35 7.98
C LEU A 945 4.15 -38.79 6.68
N GLN A 946 4.15 -37.46 6.52
CA GLN A 946 3.68 -36.79 5.30
C GLN A 946 4.38 -37.26 4.01
N HIS A 947 5.66 -37.62 4.07
CA HIS A 947 6.46 -37.94 2.88
C HIS A 947 6.79 -39.43 2.70
N HIS A 948 6.76 -40.24 3.76
CA HIS A 948 7.28 -41.62 3.75
C HIS A 948 6.34 -42.70 4.32
N SER A 949 5.11 -42.35 4.73
CA SER A 949 4.15 -43.35 5.21
C SER A 949 3.81 -44.44 4.17
N HIS A 950 4.00 -44.20 2.86
CA HIS A 950 3.89 -45.23 1.82
C HIS A 950 4.83 -46.43 2.03
N ARG A 951 5.90 -46.28 2.84
CA ARG A 951 6.81 -47.38 3.22
C ARG A 951 6.34 -48.14 4.46
N PHE A 952 5.66 -47.48 5.38
CA PHE A 952 5.08 -48.13 6.56
C PHE A 952 3.75 -48.82 6.24
N PHE A 953 2.89 -48.20 5.43
CA PHE A 953 1.55 -48.69 5.11
C PHE A 953 1.42 -49.06 3.60
N PRO A 954 2.21 -50.02 3.09
CA PRO A 954 2.28 -50.30 1.65
C PRO A 954 0.97 -50.86 1.07
N LEU A 955 0.13 -51.51 1.89
CA LEU A 955 -1.19 -52.00 1.48
C LEU A 955 -2.22 -50.88 1.27
N SER A 956 -1.93 -49.66 1.74
CA SER A 956 -2.80 -48.48 1.66
C SER A 956 -2.46 -47.57 0.48
N LEU A 957 -1.32 -47.82 -0.18
CA LEU A 957 -0.78 -46.97 -1.26
C LEU A 957 -1.73 -46.96 -2.46
N HIS A 958 -2.37 -45.82 -2.71
CA HIS A 958 -3.43 -45.63 -3.71
C HIS A 958 -4.65 -46.59 -3.55
N ASN A 959 -4.85 -47.17 -2.36
CA ASN A 959 -5.87 -48.17 -2.09
C ASN A 959 -7.03 -47.59 -1.27
N HIS A 960 -7.96 -46.92 -1.93
CA HIS A 960 -9.08 -46.22 -1.28
C HIS A 960 -10.15 -47.14 -0.69
N GLY A 961 -10.19 -48.42 -1.07
CA GLY A 961 -11.08 -49.42 -0.47
C GLY A 961 -10.64 -49.87 0.94
N HIS A 962 -9.36 -49.73 1.26
CA HIS A 962 -8.77 -50.17 2.53
C HIS A 962 -7.93 -49.04 3.15
N PRO A 963 -8.54 -48.09 3.89
CA PRO A 963 -7.81 -47.01 4.54
C PRO A 963 -6.99 -47.47 5.75
N VAL A 964 -6.10 -46.60 6.24
CA VAL A 964 -5.45 -46.72 7.55
C VAL A 964 -6.39 -46.17 8.63
N LEU A 965 -6.62 -46.92 9.71
CA LEU A 965 -7.41 -46.47 10.86
C LEU A 965 -6.57 -45.54 11.75
N LEU A 966 -7.09 -44.34 12.03
CA LEU A 966 -6.52 -43.37 12.97
C LEU A 966 -7.47 -43.25 14.18
N VAL A 967 -6.94 -43.42 15.40
CA VAL A 967 -7.74 -43.36 16.64
C VAL A 967 -7.43 -42.08 17.43
N ASP A 968 -8.47 -41.32 17.75
CA ASP A 968 -8.50 -40.04 18.51
C ASP A 968 -7.61 -38.89 18.02
N CYS A 969 -6.77 -39.13 17.00
CA CYS A 969 -5.74 -38.18 16.59
C CYS A 969 -5.52 -38.25 15.07
N TYR A 970 -5.82 -37.16 14.36
CA TYR A 970 -5.45 -37.04 12.95
C TYR A 970 -3.95 -36.80 12.80
N LEU A 971 -3.35 -37.47 11.83
CA LEU A 971 -1.96 -37.33 11.39
C LEU A 971 -1.92 -37.44 9.86
N ASN A 972 -1.13 -36.57 9.23
CA ASN A 972 -0.96 -36.59 7.79
C ASN A 972 -0.01 -37.73 7.37
N LEU A 973 -0.50 -38.70 6.59
CA LEU A 973 0.27 -39.80 6.01
C LEU A 973 0.62 -39.55 4.52
N GLY A 974 0.39 -38.32 4.03
CA GLY A 974 0.56 -37.90 2.65
C GLY A 974 -0.65 -38.23 1.75
N PRO A 975 -0.76 -37.60 0.57
CA PRO A 975 -1.93 -37.67 -0.30
C PRO A 975 -2.07 -39.01 -1.05
N GLN A 976 -1.06 -39.88 -0.96
CA GLN A 976 -1.08 -41.23 -1.54
C GLN A 976 -1.79 -42.27 -0.66
N ILE A 977 -2.11 -41.92 0.59
CA ILE A 977 -2.76 -42.79 1.57
C ILE A 977 -4.10 -42.19 1.97
N SER A 978 -5.13 -43.02 1.94
CA SER A 978 -6.44 -42.75 2.52
C SER A 978 -6.51 -43.22 3.97
N VAL A 979 -7.17 -42.43 4.81
CA VAL A 979 -7.26 -42.62 6.27
C VAL A 979 -8.72 -42.59 6.73
N CYS A 980 -9.03 -43.29 7.81
CA CYS A 980 -10.33 -43.24 8.47
C CYS A 980 -10.13 -42.79 9.92
N TYR A 981 -10.74 -41.67 10.31
CA TYR A 981 -10.67 -41.14 11.67
C TYR A 981 -11.82 -41.69 12.52
N VAL A 982 -11.51 -42.16 13.73
CA VAL A 982 -12.47 -42.66 14.72
C VAL A 982 -12.07 -42.17 16.12
N SER A 983 -13.00 -41.67 16.91
CA SER A 983 -12.79 -41.40 18.34
C SER A 983 -13.14 -42.62 19.20
N SER A 984 -12.32 -42.91 20.21
CA SER A 984 -12.57 -43.99 21.17
C SER A 984 -13.55 -43.60 22.30
N ARG A 985 -13.83 -42.30 22.45
CA ARG A 985 -14.58 -41.77 23.59
C ARG A 985 -16.05 -42.24 23.59
N PRO A 986 -16.67 -42.39 24.79
CA PRO A 986 -18.07 -42.75 24.90
C PRO A 986 -18.99 -41.80 24.11
N HIS A 987 -20.04 -42.35 23.50
CA HIS A 987 -21.06 -41.63 22.72
C HIS A 987 -20.55 -40.88 21.47
N SER A 988 -19.31 -41.09 21.01
CA SER A 988 -18.77 -40.40 19.83
C SER A 988 -19.52 -40.69 18.52
N LEU A 989 -19.75 -39.65 17.73
CA LEU A 989 -20.21 -39.74 16.34
C LEU A 989 -19.06 -40.16 15.43
N ASN A 990 -18.96 -41.47 15.21
CA ASN A 990 -17.98 -42.10 14.32
C ASN A 990 -18.61 -42.48 12.97
N VAL A 991 -17.77 -42.57 11.93
CA VAL A 991 -18.19 -43.14 10.63
C VAL A 991 -18.49 -44.64 10.82
N SER A 992 -19.54 -45.15 10.16
CA SER A 992 -19.82 -46.58 10.17
C SER A 992 -18.67 -47.35 9.51
N CYS A 993 -18.09 -48.30 10.26
CA CYS A 993 -16.93 -49.08 9.85
C CYS A 993 -17.22 -50.59 9.73
N ALA A 994 -18.49 -51.02 9.83
CA ALA A 994 -18.87 -52.44 9.99
C ALA A 994 -18.38 -53.34 8.84
N ASP A 995 -18.43 -52.84 7.61
CA ASP A 995 -18.02 -53.55 6.40
C ASP A 995 -16.60 -53.18 5.92
N THR A 996 -15.92 -52.27 6.64
CA THR A 996 -14.59 -51.76 6.26
C THR A 996 -13.48 -52.66 6.80
N THR A 997 -12.64 -53.21 5.91
CA THR A 997 -11.36 -53.83 6.30
C THR A 997 -10.23 -52.82 6.16
N PHE A 998 -9.41 -52.66 7.20
CA PHE A 998 -8.35 -51.66 7.25
C PHE A 998 -6.99 -52.25 6.81
N SER A 999 -6.21 -51.44 6.10
CA SER A 999 -4.85 -51.80 5.64
C SER A 999 -3.75 -51.49 6.65
N GLY A 1000 -4.11 -50.80 7.74
CA GLY A 1000 -3.23 -50.51 8.86
C GLY A 1000 -3.94 -49.79 10.00
N LEU A 1001 -3.23 -49.62 11.11
CA LEU A 1001 -3.68 -48.95 12.34
C LEU A 1001 -2.58 -48.00 12.82
N LEU A 1002 -2.92 -46.76 13.14
CA LEU A 1002 -2.03 -45.80 13.76
C LEU A 1002 -2.57 -45.34 15.12
N LEU A 1003 -1.72 -45.51 16.13
CA LEU A 1003 -1.96 -45.20 17.53
C LEU A 1003 -0.94 -44.15 18.00
N TYR A 1004 -1.35 -42.90 18.17
CA TYR A 1004 -0.46 -41.79 18.58
C TYR A 1004 -0.84 -41.27 19.96
N LEU A 1005 0.10 -41.37 20.92
CA LEU A 1005 -0.05 -40.90 22.31
C LEU A 1005 -1.40 -41.29 22.93
N CYS A 1006 -1.80 -42.56 22.78
CA CYS A 1006 -3.17 -43.02 22.99
C CYS A 1006 -3.77 -42.64 24.34
N ASP A 1007 -4.99 -42.11 24.28
CA ASP A 1007 -5.82 -41.86 25.45
C ASP A 1007 -6.09 -43.16 26.22
N SER A 1008 -6.36 -43.00 27.52
CA SER A 1008 -6.88 -43.99 28.44
C SER A 1008 -8.13 -44.72 27.90
N PHE A 1009 -9.01 -44.01 27.18
CA PHE A 1009 -10.24 -44.54 26.59
C PHE A 1009 -10.01 -45.57 25.48
N VAL A 1010 -8.85 -45.58 24.81
CA VAL A 1010 -8.49 -46.65 23.86
C VAL A 1010 -8.24 -47.92 24.66
N GLY A 1011 -8.97 -48.99 24.36
CA GLY A 1011 -8.83 -50.30 25.02
C GLY A 1011 -8.89 -51.46 24.02
N ALA A 1012 -8.41 -52.65 24.41
CA ALA A 1012 -8.38 -53.83 23.55
C ALA A 1012 -9.77 -54.17 22.97
N GLY A 1013 -10.81 -54.20 23.81
CA GLY A 1013 -12.20 -54.42 23.40
C GLY A 1013 -12.83 -53.30 22.55
N PHE A 1014 -12.15 -52.16 22.36
CA PHE A 1014 -12.51 -51.18 21.34
C PHE A 1014 -11.83 -51.50 20.01
N LEU A 1015 -10.54 -51.87 20.02
CA LEU A 1015 -9.79 -52.21 18.81
C LEU A 1015 -10.27 -53.51 18.14
N LYS A 1016 -10.63 -54.53 18.94
CA LYS A 1016 -11.22 -55.81 18.49
C LYS A 1016 -12.60 -55.69 17.82
N LYS A 1017 -13.10 -54.46 17.57
CA LYS A 1017 -14.28 -54.15 16.76
C LYS A 1017 -13.97 -53.91 15.28
N PHE A 1018 -12.71 -53.65 14.94
CA PHE A 1018 -12.27 -53.33 13.57
C PHE A 1018 -11.59 -54.55 12.95
N ARG A 1019 -11.71 -54.72 11.63
CA ARG A 1019 -11.12 -55.84 10.88
C ARG A 1019 -9.93 -55.36 10.07
N PHE A 1020 -8.81 -56.08 10.12
CA PHE A 1020 -7.60 -55.72 9.40
C PHE A 1020 -7.26 -56.75 8.31
N LEU A 1021 -6.55 -56.30 7.27
CA LEU A 1021 -6.01 -57.20 6.25
C LEU A 1021 -4.82 -57.99 6.84
N LYS A 1022 -4.67 -59.26 6.43
CA LYS A 1022 -3.47 -60.06 6.73
C LYS A 1022 -2.21 -59.32 6.24
N GLY A 1023 -1.25 -59.06 7.13
CA GLY A 1023 -0.07 -58.26 6.82
C GLY A 1023 -0.27 -56.74 6.81
N ALA A 1024 -1.42 -56.22 7.27
CA ALA A 1024 -1.61 -54.81 7.60
C ALA A 1024 -0.56 -54.32 8.59
N THR A 1025 -0.22 -53.03 8.54
CA THR A 1025 0.78 -52.44 9.45
C THR A 1025 0.13 -51.71 10.62
N LEU A 1026 0.56 -52.04 11.83
CA LEU A 1026 0.34 -51.26 13.04
C LEU A 1026 1.52 -50.29 13.25
N CYS A 1027 1.24 -49.07 13.69
CA CYS A 1027 2.23 -48.11 14.17
C CYS A 1027 1.77 -47.50 15.51
N VAL A 1028 2.51 -47.75 16.59
CA VAL A 1028 2.26 -47.22 17.95
C VAL A 1028 3.35 -46.20 18.28
N ILE A 1029 2.97 -44.98 18.64
CA ILE A 1029 3.87 -43.84 18.89
C ILE A 1029 3.67 -43.32 20.32
N CYS A 1030 4.72 -43.32 21.14
CA CYS A 1030 4.72 -42.89 22.54
C CYS A 1030 5.91 -41.95 22.86
N GLN A 1031 5.89 -41.34 24.06
CA GLN A 1031 6.95 -40.44 24.52
C GLN A 1031 8.26 -41.18 24.90
N ASP A 1032 8.18 -42.48 25.22
CA ASP A 1032 9.32 -43.30 25.64
C ASP A 1032 9.09 -44.81 25.38
N ARG A 1033 10.17 -45.61 25.45
CA ARG A 1033 10.17 -47.06 25.20
C ARG A 1033 9.36 -47.89 26.22
N SER A 1034 9.20 -47.39 27.45
CA SER A 1034 8.38 -48.06 28.49
C SER A 1034 6.90 -47.83 28.19
N SER A 1035 6.51 -46.59 27.89
CA SER A 1035 5.14 -46.25 27.45
C SER A 1035 4.72 -46.99 26.19
N LEU A 1036 5.63 -47.24 25.22
CA LEU A 1036 5.35 -48.13 24.09
C LEU A 1036 4.96 -49.53 24.55
N ARG A 1037 5.83 -50.18 25.34
CA ARG A 1037 5.64 -51.58 25.79
C ARG A 1037 4.39 -51.74 26.66
N GLN A 1038 4.16 -50.78 27.57
CA GLN A 1038 2.93 -50.72 28.36
C GLN A 1038 1.69 -50.58 27.47
N THR A 1039 1.74 -49.76 26.42
CA THR A 1039 0.61 -49.58 25.49
C THR A 1039 0.33 -50.84 24.67
N VAL A 1040 1.37 -51.55 24.20
CA VAL A 1040 1.23 -52.84 23.49
C VAL A 1040 0.51 -53.89 24.35
N VAL A 1041 0.95 -54.05 25.61
CA VAL A 1041 0.34 -55.00 26.57
C VAL A 1041 -1.07 -54.55 26.98
N ARG A 1042 -1.28 -53.26 27.30
CA ARG A 1042 -2.58 -52.68 27.71
C ARG A 1042 -3.68 -52.83 26.64
N LEU A 1043 -3.28 -52.95 25.38
CA LEU A 1043 -4.18 -53.05 24.24
C LEU A 1043 -4.25 -54.47 23.63
N GLU A 1044 -3.64 -55.47 24.29
CA GLU A 1044 -3.63 -56.88 23.87
C GLU A 1044 -3.12 -57.10 22.43
N LEU A 1045 -2.21 -56.24 21.95
CA LEU A 1045 -1.83 -56.22 20.53
C LEU A 1045 -0.97 -57.42 20.11
N GLU A 1046 -0.34 -58.11 21.06
CA GLU A 1046 0.46 -59.31 20.77
C GLU A 1046 -0.40 -60.53 20.38
N ASP A 1047 -1.73 -60.50 20.62
CA ASP A 1047 -2.69 -61.52 20.16
C ASP A 1047 -2.79 -61.58 18.62
N GLU A 1048 -2.79 -60.42 17.98
CA GLU A 1048 -3.14 -60.24 16.55
C GLU A 1048 -1.99 -59.68 15.70
N TRP A 1049 -0.94 -59.10 16.31
CA TRP A 1049 0.13 -58.38 15.62
C TRP A 1049 1.53 -58.92 15.95
N GLN A 1050 2.27 -59.36 14.93
CA GLN A 1050 3.67 -59.75 15.06
C GLN A 1050 4.59 -58.52 15.06
N PHE A 1051 5.30 -58.32 16.17
CA PHE A 1051 6.35 -57.30 16.33
C PHE A 1051 7.76 -57.88 16.14
N ARG A 1052 8.76 -57.01 15.89
CA ARG A 1052 10.19 -57.39 15.81
C ARG A 1052 11.08 -56.26 16.31
N LEU A 1053 12.24 -56.61 16.90
CA LEU A 1053 13.22 -55.65 17.43
C LEU A 1053 13.77 -54.64 16.40
N ARG A 1054 13.76 -54.99 15.10
CA ARG A 1054 14.19 -54.10 14.00
C ARG A 1054 13.10 -53.17 13.48
N ASP A 1055 11.89 -53.31 13.99
CA ASP A 1055 10.69 -52.56 13.58
C ASP A 1055 10.34 -51.47 14.65
N GLU A 1056 11.28 -51.19 15.58
CA GLU A 1056 11.28 -50.10 16.59
C GLU A 1056 12.18 -48.93 16.14
N PHE A 1057 11.70 -47.69 16.30
CA PHE A 1057 12.30 -46.46 15.76
C PHE A 1057 12.20 -45.28 16.74
N GLN A 1058 12.99 -44.22 16.50
CA GLN A 1058 12.89 -42.93 17.18
C GLN A 1058 13.09 -41.74 16.23
N THR A 1059 12.68 -40.54 16.62
CA THR A 1059 12.97 -39.29 15.89
C THR A 1059 14.43 -38.84 16.04
N ALA A 1060 15.01 -38.27 14.98
CA ALA A 1060 16.43 -37.91 14.89
C ALA A 1060 16.76 -36.47 15.38
N ASN A 1061 16.03 -35.97 16.38
CA ASN A 1061 16.23 -34.65 16.98
C ASN A 1061 17.54 -34.53 17.78
N ALA A 1062 17.86 -33.32 18.25
CA ALA A 1062 18.97 -33.09 19.16
C ALA A 1062 18.72 -33.71 20.54
N GLN A 1063 19.81 -34.04 21.25
CA GLN A 1063 19.78 -34.63 22.61
C GLN A 1063 19.20 -33.69 23.68
N GLU A 1064 19.02 -32.41 23.37
CA GLU A 1064 18.32 -31.43 24.22
C GLU A 1064 16.79 -31.63 24.18
N ASP A 1065 16.26 -32.14 23.07
CA ASP A 1065 14.85 -32.49 22.90
C ASP A 1065 14.60 -33.96 23.28
N ARG A 1066 13.45 -34.26 23.88
CA ARG A 1066 13.02 -35.67 24.08
C ARG A 1066 12.56 -36.26 22.74
N PRO A 1067 13.15 -37.36 22.25
CA PRO A 1067 12.69 -38.01 21.02
C PRO A 1067 11.35 -38.72 21.24
N LEU A 1068 10.55 -38.82 20.17
CA LEU A 1068 9.38 -39.70 20.13
C LEU A 1068 9.81 -41.09 19.66
N PHE A 1069 9.36 -42.11 20.38
CA PHE A 1069 9.62 -43.52 20.05
C PHE A 1069 8.38 -44.14 19.42
N PHE A 1070 8.59 -45.04 18.46
CA PHE A 1070 7.47 -45.78 17.89
C PHE A 1070 7.86 -47.19 17.42
N LEU A 1071 6.88 -48.07 17.51
CA LEU A 1071 6.99 -49.49 17.19
C LEU A 1071 6.00 -49.82 16.07
N THR A 1072 6.47 -50.57 15.08
CA THR A 1072 5.62 -51.11 14.02
C THR A 1072 5.48 -52.63 14.13
N GLY A 1073 4.32 -53.14 13.74
CA GLY A 1073 3.97 -54.55 13.78
C GLY A 1073 3.12 -54.95 12.58
N ARG A 1074 2.97 -56.25 12.32
CA ARG A 1074 2.17 -56.76 11.20
C ARG A 1074 1.04 -57.68 11.66
N HIS A 1075 -0.16 -57.46 11.16
CA HIS A 1075 -1.30 -58.33 11.44
C HIS A 1075 -1.03 -59.75 10.91
N VAL A 1076 -1.35 -60.75 11.73
CA VAL A 1076 -1.15 -62.18 11.45
C VAL A 1076 -2.06 -62.68 10.33
#